data_AF-A0A7R9KTY7-F1
#
_entry.id   AF-A0A7R9KTY7-F1
#
_cell.length_a   1.000
_cell.length_b   1.000
_cell.length_c   1.000
_cell.angle_alpha   90.00
_cell.angle_beta   90.00
_cell.angle_gamma   90.00
#
_symmetry.space_group_name_H-M   'P 1'
#
loop_
_entity.id
_entity.type
_entity.pdbx_description
1 polymer ?
#
loop_
_entity_poly.entity_id
_entity_poly.type
_entity_poly.pdbx_seq_one_letter_code
_entity_poly.pdbx_strand_id
1 'polypeptide(L)'
;MAQEVKHLKTSLETTDDCEDEDNKQIYAKNSLDRFGDDLYEVLLTYLSLEDRFRCECVSKQFQRTVFVSVVDITLSDEFIQRLMNAKRSYVQMLATIAINVHSFHNITDFTNDTLFGNNLHKLVLNFHSDPFNHFWSAFVAHNQSLQCLVLKSCYFENTIFMTEMCGQLSRLTQLRELSLGLVFGELDDQKSAVVNQSLRTIGVNCKQLQRLSLRLQSSTNISLNSLRVYRRLKRLHLSAFAAIDDQLLDPLSDCKRLTHLGLDLPRMTANVLKDLHIKCPRLQYLLISNFHNNTECLSHISRLPALQMLVIDFEEWESYDFSDNDFWDLLSKNMAQQMKRNKTSLETTDDGNEDYIQHPMIYAKNSMDRFGDDLCALIVSYLSLEDRFRYECVSKQFQRTVFGSVVDITLNVRFIWRLLNAKRSDVQMLATIAIKCPKIETIDCRRIDTEYESRIPEMLYLFRDYCRHLGEIYCDLWENNDQSMRSLAPLITRIGGNVRALPDRQWLTLFYRLSHLRVDSIDKVFDKSNGKLLAKNLRNFVLLSHSQHYNHRWPAFVAANQSLQSLAVKSCHFVSKQSVREMCGQLSRLTQLRELTLGLTLRLTDGNNISVLNVFLRKIAANCKQLQRLSLEWSSMPNEPLFTLDSLRVFRQMKRFRLQTDADIDDHLLEPLTHCKTLTHLELHLKRMTPNVLTDLHQYCSQLQYLYIDDMNSIIDTECLDHISRLPALQKFVIKRRRKTTFSDNTVQKFLAKSPKLVSIKIV
;
A
#
# COMPACT_ATOMS: atom_id res chain seq x y z
N MET A 1 10.58 8.86 21.54
CA MET A 1 11.34 7.60 21.34
C MET A 1 12.75 7.60 21.95
N ALA A 2 13.82 8.12 21.33
CA ALA A 2 15.17 8.12 21.95
C ALA A 2 15.20 8.85 23.32
N GLN A 3 14.42 9.92 23.46
CA GLN A 3 14.21 10.63 24.73
C GLN A 3 13.35 9.85 25.74
N GLU A 4 12.36 9.05 25.30
CA GLU A 4 11.53 8.22 26.20
C GLU A 4 12.30 6.99 26.70
N VAL A 5 13.10 6.37 25.83
CA VAL A 5 14.02 5.29 26.22
C VAL A 5 15.08 5.82 27.17
N LYS A 6 15.62 7.03 26.92
CA LYS A 6 16.51 7.70 27.86
C LYS A 6 15.80 7.99 29.19
N HIS A 7 14.54 8.44 29.18
CA HIS A 7 13.76 8.72 30.38
C HIS A 7 13.47 7.45 31.20
N LEU A 8 13.10 6.34 30.53
CA LEU A 8 12.90 5.03 31.18
C LEU A 8 14.20 4.50 31.80
N LYS A 9 15.33 4.67 31.10
CA LYS A 9 16.65 4.29 31.60
C LYS A 9 17.06 5.12 32.83
N THR A 10 16.83 6.42 32.79
CA THR A 10 17.11 7.33 33.92
C THR A 10 16.18 7.06 35.11
N SER A 11 14.95 6.60 34.86
CA SER A 11 13.98 6.24 35.91
C SER A 11 14.28 4.89 36.56
N LEU A 12 14.99 4.00 35.86
CA LEU A 12 15.49 2.72 36.39
C LEU A 12 16.82 2.86 37.14
N GLU A 13 17.64 3.86 36.77
CA GLU A 13 18.94 4.14 37.42
C GLU A 13 18.82 5.01 38.69
N THR A 14 17.66 5.63 38.95
CA THR A 14 17.44 6.53 40.12
C THR A 14 16.82 5.86 41.34
N THR A 15 16.62 4.54 41.33
CA THR A 15 16.13 3.77 42.49
C THR A 15 17.24 3.09 43.30
N ASP A 16 18.51 3.44 43.08
CA ASP A 16 19.67 2.70 43.59
C ASP A 16 20.19 3.16 44.98
N ASP A 17 19.49 4.06 45.68
CA ASP A 17 19.92 4.60 47.00
C ASP A 17 19.22 3.95 48.21
N CYS A 18 18.73 2.70 48.10
CA CYS A 18 18.18 1.96 49.25
C CYS A 18 19.07 0.74 49.54
N GLU A 19 19.89 0.85 50.59
CA GLU A 19 20.84 -0.13 51.11
C GLU A 19 20.17 -1.36 51.78
N ASP A 20 19.40 -2.16 51.02
CA ASP A 20 18.95 -3.49 51.47
C ASP A 20 19.58 -4.58 50.58
N GLU A 21 20.71 -5.15 51.02
CA GLU A 21 21.47 -6.18 50.30
C GLU A 21 20.67 -7.47 50.02
N ASP A 22 19.60 -7.74 50.77
CA ASP A 22 18.79 -8.96 50.62
C ASP A 22 17.78 -8.93 49.45
N ASN A 23 17.52 -7.75 48.84
CA ASN A 23 16.59 -7.63 47.70
C ASN A 23 17.25 -7.53 46.31
N LYS A 24 18.60 -7.50 46.25
CA LYS A 24 19.35 -7.39 44.98
C LYS A 24 19.20 -8.60 44.04
N GLN A 25 18.74 -9.74 44.54
CA GLN A 25 18.54 -10.94 43.70
C GLN A 25 17.21 -10.98 42.93
N ILE A 26 16.21 -10.15 43.27
CA ILE A 26 14.87 -10.28 42.69
C ILE A 26 14.71 -9.51 41.37
N TYR A 27 15.38 -8.37 41.21
CA TYR A 27 15.27 -7.55 39.99
C TYR A 27 16.14 -8.01 38.82
N ALA A 28 17.10 -8.91 39.05
CA ALA A 28 17.94 -9.46 37.98
C ALA A 28 17.23 -10.56 37.14
N LYS A 29 16.05 -11.03 37.53
CA LYS A 29 15.40 -12.21 36.91
C LYS A 29 14.72 -11.95 35.56
N ASN A 30 14.45 -10.70 35.18
CA ASN A 30 13.69 -10.36 33.97
C ASN A 30 14.48 -9.56 32.92
N SER A 31 15.81 -9.45 33.04
CA SER A 31 16.61 -8.75 32.03
C SER A 31 16.65 -9.57 30.73
N LEU A 32 16.22 -8.93 29.64
CA LEU A 32 16.37 -9.42 28.27
C LEU A 32 17.83 -9.72 27.93
N ASP A 33 18.81 -9.10 28.59
CA ASP A 33 20.25 -9.25 28.32
C ASP A 33 20.81 -10.65 28.65
N ARG A 34 20.00 -11.55 29.23
CA ARG A 34 20.39 -12.94 29.51
C ARG A 34 20.22 -13.90 28.35
N PHE A 35 19.52 -13.48 27.29
CA PHE A 35 19.39 -14.30 26.10
C PHE A 35 20.74 -14.32 25.35
N GLY A 36 21.20 -15.51 24.96
CA GLY A 36 22.43 -15.65 24.18
C GLY A 36 22.27 -15.08 22.76
N ASP A 37 23.40 -14.78 22.13
CA ASP A 37 23.48 -14.18 20.79
C ASP A 37 22.67 -14.95 19.75
N ASP A 38 22.68 -16.28 19.84
CA ASP A 38 21.91 -17.18 18.98
C ASP A 38 20.41 -16.88 19.00
N LEU A 39 19.84 -16.56 20.17
CA LEU A 39 18.40 -16.26 20.25
C LEU A 39 18.09 -14.89 19.65
N TYR A 40 18.96 -13.90 19.85
CA TYR A 40 18.80 -12.60 19.20
C TYR A 40 18.91 -12.71 17.69
N GLU A 41 19.84 -13.51 17.17
CA GLU A 41 19.94 -13.77 15.73
C GLU A 41 18.64 -14.34 15.19
N VAL A 42 18.12 -15.39 15.84
CA VAL A 42 16.85 -16.02 15.49
C VAL A 42 15.69 -15.03 15.56
N LEU A 43 15.57 -14.25 16.65
CA LEU A 43 14.51 -13.25 16.81
C LEU A 43 14.57 -12.18 15.72
N LEU A 44 15.78 -11.69 15.42
CA LEU A 44 15.98 -10.70 14.36
C LEU A 44 15.58 -11.26 13.00
N THR A 45 15.74 -12.57 12.75
CA THR A 45 15.29 -13.16 11.47
C THR A 45 13.79 -12.99 11.20
N TYR A 46 12.97 -12.83 12.24
CA TYR A 46 11.51 -12.63 12.12
C TYR A 46 11.09 -11.17 11.97
N LEU A 47 11.98 -10.22 12.22
CA LEU A 47 11.69 -8.80 12.11
C LEU A 47 11.94 -8.27 10.69
N SER A 48 11.15 -7.26 10.30
CA SER A 48 11.41 -6.48 9.10
C SER A 48 12.76 -5.78 9.20
N LEU A 49 13.40 -5.46 8.07
CA LEU A 49 14.70 -4.79 8.09
C LEU A 49 14.67 -3.46 8.86
N GLU A 50 13.59 -2.68 8.69
CA GLU A 50 13.41 -1.42 9.40
C GLU A 50 13.33 -1.65 10.92
N ASP A 51 12.60 -2.67 11.35
CA ASP A 51 12.47 -3.00 12.77
C ASP A 51 13.76 -3.59 13.35
N ARG A 52 14.54 -4.35 12.57
CA ARG A 52 15.90 -4.78 12.98
C ARG A 52 16.80 -3.57 13.24
N PHE A 53 16.80 -2.58 12.34
CA PHE A 53 17.57 -1.35 12.57
C PHE A 53 17.06 -0.58 13.78
N ARG A 54 15.75 -0.50 14.01
CA ARG A 54 15.22 0.10 15.25
C ARG A 54 15.68 -0.64 16.50
N CYS A 55 15.87 -1.96 16.42
CA CYS A 55 16.40 -2.76 17.52
C CYS A 55 17.87 -2.42 17.85
N GLU A 56 18.63 -1.80 16.94
CA GLU A 56 20.00 -1.36 17.24
C GLU A 56 20.06 -0.39 18.43
N CYS A 57 18.99 0.39 18.62
CA CYS A 57 18.87 1.36 19.70
C CYS A 57 18.45 0.73 21.03
N VAL A 58 18.10 -0.56 21.06
CA VAL A 58 17.60 -1.27 22.24
C VAL A 58 18.75 -1.66 23.16
N SER A 59 19.81 -2.29 22.63
CA SER A 59 21.00 -2.64 23.40
C SER A 59 22.24 -2.79 22.51
N LYS A 60 23.44 -2.74 23.12
CA LYS A 60 24.70 -3.02 22.41
C LYS A 60 24.74 -4.44 21.81
N GLN A 61 24.01 -5.38 22.42
CA GLN A 61 23.93 -6.75 21.93
C GLN A 61 23.12 -6.80 20.64
N PHE A 62 21.91 -6.22 20.64
CA PHE A 62 21.12 -6.04 19.41
C PHE A 62 21.90 -5.30 18.34
N GLN A 63 22.63 -4.24 18.70
CA GLN A 63 23.48 -3.52 17.75
C GLN A 63 24.49 -4.47 17.07
N ARG A 64 25.19 -5.33 17.82
CA ARG A 64 26.14 -6.30 17.22
C ARG A 64 25.43 -7.34 16.36
N THR A 65 24.32 -7.88 16.84
CA THR A 65 23.61 -9.00 16.19
C THR A 65 22.81 -8.58 14.95
N VAL A 66 22.28 -7.36 14.92
CA VAL A 66 21.55 -6.80 13.76
C VAL A 66 22.42 -6.81 12.51
N PHE A 67 23.69 -6.45 12.61
CA PHE A 67 24.57 -6.42 11.44
C PHE A 67 25.07 -7.79 10.99
N VAL A 68 25.13 -8.77 11.90
CA VAL A 68 25.56 -10.15 11.57
C VAL A 68 24.42 -10.95 10.92
N SER A 69 23.17 -10.74 11.36
CA SER A 69 22.01 -11.56 10.97
C SER A 69 21.27 -11.08 9.70
N VAL A 70 21.68 -9.96 9.10
CA VAL A 70 21.01 -9.40 7.92
C VAL A 70 21.65 -9.95 6.64
N VAL A 71 20.88 -10.78 5.93
CA VAL A 71 21.33 -11.46 4.70
C VAL A 71 20.86 -10.75 3.42
N ASP A 72 19.72 -10.06 3.47
CA ASP A 72 19.15 -9.30 2.35
C ASP A 72 18.69 -7.91 2.82
N ILE A 73 19.17 -6.86 2.16
CA ILE A 73 18.77 -5.46 2.37
C ILE A 73 18.23 -4.88 1.06
N THR A 74 17.01 -4.35 1.09
CA THR A 74 16.56 -3.43 0.03
C THR A 74 16.67 -2.00 0.53
N LEU A 75 17.55 -1.21 -0.08
CA LEU A 75 17.75 0.19 0.23
C LEU A 75 16.92 1.04 -0.75
N SER A 76 15.97 1.81 -0.21
CA SER A 76 15.39 2.92 -0.96
C SER A 76 16.40 4.07 -1.07
N ASP A 77 16.25 4.91 -2.09
CA ASP A 77 17.18 6.02 -2.36
C ASP A 77 17.25 6.99 -1.19
N GLU A 78 16.10 7.24 -0.55
CA GLU A 78 16.02 8.05 0.66
C GLU A 78 16.82 7.42 1.81
N PHE A 79 16.75 6.11 1.98
CA PHE A 79 17.49 5.42 3.03
C PHE A 79 18.99 5.42 2.74
N ILE A 80 19.41 5.26 1.48
CA ILE A 80 20.82 5.40 1.08
C ILE A 80 21.32 6.79 1.43
N GLN A 81 20.60 7.84 1.06
CA GLN A 81 21.01 9.21 1.38
C GLN A 81 21.13 9.42 2.91
N ARG A 82 20.22 8.85 3.70
CA ARG A 82 20.30 8.90 5.18
C ARG A 82 21.48 8.10 5.73
N LEU A 83 21.72 6.90 5.21
CA LEU A 83 22.84 6.04 5.61
C LEU A 83 24.18 6.71 5.27
N MET A 84 24.26 7.38 4.11
CA MET A 84 25.44 8.12 3.66
C MET A 84 25.72 9.36 4.52
N ASN A 85 24.67 10.00 5.04
CA ASN A 85 24.81 11.07 6.02
C ASN A 85 25.18 10.56 7.43
N ALA A 86 24.99 9.27 7.70
CA ALA A 86 25.42 8.62 8.94
C ALA A 86 26.91 8.22 8.87
N LYS A 87 27.58 8.17 10.03
CA LYS A 87 29.05 8.01 10.13
C LYS A 87 29.59 6.80 9.33
N ARG A 88 30.79 6.99 8.76
CA ARG A 88 31.65 6.06 7.97
C ARG A 88 31.75 4.61 8.50
N SER A 89 31.52 4.38 9.79
CA SER A 89 31.60 3.06 10.44
C SER A 89 30.46 2.10 10.05
N TYR A 90 29.29 2.60 9.63
CA TYR A 90 28.16 1.73 9.29
C TYR A 90 28.36 1.00 7.95
N VAL A 91 29.06 1.61 7.00
CA VAL A 91 29.26 1.07 5.64
C VAL A 91 30.18 -0.16 5.65
N GLN A 92 31.24 -0.16 6.47
CA GLN A 92 32.14 -1.31 6.61
C GLN A 92 31.46 -2.54 7.22
N MET A 93 30.38 -2.34 7.99
CA MET A 93 29.64 -3.40 8.66
C MET A 93 28.63 -4.10 7.74
N LEU A 94 28.37 -3.56 6.54
CA LEU A 94 27.43 -4.11 5.56
C LEU A 94 28.03 -5.23 4.68
N ALA A 95 29.21 -5.76 5.03
CA ALA A 95 30.02 -6.66 4.19
C ALA A 95 29.37 -8.01 3.82
N THR A 96 28.22 -8.38 4.40
CA THR A 96 27.53 -9.66 4.17
C THR A 96 26.24 -9.54 3.36
N ILE A 97 25.93 -8.35 2.83
CA ILE A 97 24.55 -7.96 2.58
C ILE A 97 24.20 -7.91 1.09
N ALA A 98 23.11 -8.57 0.70
CA ALA A 98 22.50 -8.28 -0.59
C ALA A 98 21.91 -6.87 -0.57
N ILE A 99 22.58 -5.91 -1.17
CA ILE A 99 22.05 -4.55 -1.33
C ILE A 99 21.13 -4.58 -2.57
N ASN A 100 19.87 -4.17 -2.44
CA ASN A 100 18.94 -3.85 -3.52
C ASN A 100 18.72 -2.34 -3.54
N VAL A 101 19.49 -1.62 -4.35
CA VAL A 101 19.37 -0.16 -4.50
C VAL A 101 18.37 0.16 -5.58
N HIS A 102 17.35 0.97 -5.30
CA HIS A 102 16.27 1.25 -6.23
C HIS A 102 16.56 2.36 -7.26
N SER A 103 17.44 3.33 -6.98
CA SER A 103 18.01 4.25 -7.96
C SER A 103 19.29 4.94 -7.47
N PHE A 104 20.20 5.21 -8.40
CA PHE A 104 21.34 6.09 -8.21
C PHE A 104 21.29 7.20 -9.26
N HIS A 105 21.13 8.45 -8.84
CA HIS A 105 21.13 9.59 -9.77
C HIS A 105 22.42 10.42 -9.75
N ASN A 106 23.29 10.30 -8.73
CA ASN A 106 24.56 11.05 -8.64
C ASN A 106 25.65 10.18 -8.00
N ILE A 107 26.42 9.43 -8.82
CA ILE A 107 27.51 8.55 -8.35
C ILE A 107 28.91 9.20 -8.46
N THR A 108 29.05 10.41 -8.98
CA THR A 108 30.38 11.00 -9.24
C THR A 108 31.29 11.13 -8.01
N ASP A 109 30.74 11.14 -6.79
CA ASP A 109 31.50 11.33 -5.55
C ASP A 109 31.92 10.01 -4.85
N PHE A 110 31.55 8.84 -5.38
CA PHE A 110 31.92 7.56 -4.77
C PHE A 110 33.33 7.15 -5.22
N THR A 111 34.32 7.39 -4.35
CA THR A 111 35.65 6.78 -4.51
C THR A 111 35.62 5.29 -4.16
N ASN A 112 36.33 4.50 -4.97
CA ASN A 112 36.24 3.05 -5.15
C ASN A 112 36.46 2.15 -3.92
N ASP A 113 36.95 2.66 -2.79
CA ASP A 113 37.49 1.81 -1.71
C ASP A 113 36.54 1.60 -0.53
N THR A 114 35.40 2.29 -0.45
CA THR A 114 34.60 2.37 0.79
C THR A 114 33.35 1.49 0.84
N LEU A 115 32.81 1.08 -0.30
CA LEU A 115 31.51 0.38 -0.38
C LEU A 115 31.61 -1.15 -0.41
N PHE A 116 32.75 -1.70 -0.78
CA PHE A 116 32.85 -3.12 -1.06
C PHE A 116 33.45 -3.85 0.13
N GLY A 117 32.58 -4.31 1.02
CA GLY A 117 32.99 -5.29 2.03
C GLY A 117 33.50 -6.56 1.34
N ASN A 118 34.58 -7.13 1.87
CA ASN A 118 35.05 -8.43 1.44
C ASN A 118 33.98 -9.46 1.81
N ASN A 119 33.56 -10.28 0.84
CA ASN A 119 32.65 -11.44 1.00
C ASN A 119 31.15 -11.25 0.69
N LEU A 120 30.75 -10.35 -0.21
CA LEU A 120 29.36 -10.36 -0.70
C LEU A 120 29.04 -11.69 -1.40
N HIS A 121 27.91 -12.32 -1.04
CA HIS A 121 27.40 -13.52 -1.70
C HIS A 121 26.32 -13.23 -2.74
N LYS A 122 25.55 -12.16 -2.55
CA LYS A 122 24.46 -11.75 -3.43
C LYS A 122 24.45 -10.23 -3.52
N LEU A 123 24.16 -9.68 -4.69
CA LEU A 123 24.02 -8.24 -4.91
C LEU A 123 22.92 -7.96 -5.94
N VAL A 124 22.09 -6.96 -5.68
CA VAL A 124 21.01 -6.52 -6.58
C VAL A 124 21.15 -5.01 -6.86
N LEU A 125 21.55 -4.61 -8.05
CA LEU A 125 21.67 -3.19 -8.39
C LEU A 125 20.57 -2.81 -9.38
N ASN A 126 19.78 -1.78 -9.11
CA ASN A 126 18.91 -1.15 -10.11
C ASN A 126 19.57 0.14 -10.57
N PHE A 127 19.98 0.18 -11.83
CA PHE A 127 20.55 1.38 -12.43
C PHE A 127 19.47 2.14 -13.19
N HIS A 128 19.55 3.47 -13.18
CA HIS A 128 18.75 4.35 -14.05
C HIS A 128 19.63 5.18 -14.98
N SER A 129 20.96 4.97 -14.93
CA SER A 129 21.96 5.62 -15.76
C SER A 129 23.15 4.67 -15.95
N ASP A 130 23.97 4.95 -16.97
CA ASP A 130 25.22 4.22 -17.23
C ASP A 130 26.10 4.21 -15.95
N PRO A 131 26.51 3.03 -15.44
CA PRO A 131 27.49 2.97 -14.37
C PRO A 131 28.86 3.48 -14.86
N PHE A 132 29.78 3.81 -13.95
CA PHE A 132 31.12 4.31 -14.32
C PHE A 132 32.12 3.16 -14.50
N ASN A 133 33.03 3.22 -15.49
CA ASN A 133 33.96 2.11 -15.83
C ASN A 133 34.78 1.65 -14.61
N HIS A 134 35.22 2.62 -13.79
CA HIS A 134 36.05 2.35 -12.62
C HIS A 134 35.32 1.51 -11.55
N PHE A 135 33.99 1.62 -11.46
CA PHE A 135 33.19 0.89 -10.47
C PHE A 135 33.37 -0.63 -10.61
N TRP A 136 33.27 -1.17 -11.83
CA TRP A 136 33.28 -2.61 -12.03
C TRP A 136 34.63 -3.26 -11.73
N SER A 137 35.72 -2.58 -12.06
CA SER A 137 37.07 -3.08 -11.76
C SER A 137 37.30 -3.21 -10.25
N ALA A 138 36.96 -2.17 -9.49
CA ALA A 138 37.06 -2.17 -8.03
C ALA A 138 36.06 -3.16 -7.40
N PHE A 139 34.81 -3.17 -7.85
CA PHE A 139 33.78 -4.07 -7.36
C PHE A 139 34.20 -5.54 -7.49
N VAL A 140 34.64 -5.95 -8.68
CA VAL A 140 35.03 -7.33 -8.94
C VAL A 140 36.29 -7.71 -8.16
N ALA A 141 37.25 -6.79 -7.99
CA ALA A 141 38.46 -7.06 -7.21
C ALA A 141 38.12 -7.44 -5.75
N HIS A 142 37.11 -6.81 -5.14
CA HIS A 142 36.74 -7.03 -3.74
C HIS A 142 35.72 -8.16 -3.51
N ASN A 143 35.01 -8.62 -4.56
CA ASN A 143 33.83 -9.50 -4.42
C ASN A 143 33.98 -10.87 -5.11
N GLN A 144 35.15 -11.51 -5.00
CA GLN A 144 35.45 -12.80 -5.64
C GLN A 144 34.55 -13.97 -5.19
N SER A 145 33.90 -13.86 -4.03
CA SER A 145 32.96 -14.85 -3.48
C SER A 145 31.52 -14.68 -3.95
N LEU A 146 31.23 -13.70 -4.82
CA LEU A 146 29.87 -13.38 -5.22
C LEU A 146 29.24 -14.55 -6.00
N GLN A 147 28.10 -15.03 -5.50
CA GLN A 147 27.36 -16.14 -6.09
C GLN A 147 26.12 -15.67 -6.86
N CYS A 148 25.58 -14.48 -6.55
CA CYS A 148 24.40 -13.95 -7.21
C CYS A 148 24.58 -12.45 -7.52
N LEU A 149 24.37 -12.08 -8.78
CA LEU A 149 24.38 -10.68 -9.22
C LEU A 149 23.13 -10.40 -10.04
N VAL A 150 22.33 -9.42 -9.63
CA VAL A 150 21.13 -9.00 -10.33
C VAL A 150 21.26 -7.53 -10.68
N LEU A 151 21.49 -7.23 -11.94
CA LEU A 151 21.54 -5.88 -12.49
C LEU A 151 20.20 -5.61 -13.17
N LYS A 152 19.41 -4.69 -12.64
CA LYS A 152 18.10 -4.28 -13.18
C LYS A 152 18.24 -2.93 -13.88
N SER A 153 17.54 -2.81 -15.01
CA SER A 153 17.36 -1.55 -15.74
C SER A 153 18.64 -0.82 -16.14
N CYS A 154 19.74 -1.55 -16.30
CA CYS A 154 20.99 -0.97 -16.75
C CYS A 154 20.84 -0.53 -18.20
N TYR A 155 20.79 0.78 -18.41
CA TYR A 155 20.92 1.37 -19.73
C TYR A 155 22.40 1.27 -20.14
N PHE A 156 22.66 0.91 -21.39
CA PHE A 156 24.01 0.94 -21.96
C PHE A 156 23.93 1.64 -23.31
N GLU A 157 24.30 2.91 -23.36
CA GLU A 157 24.49 3.59 -24.64
C GLU A 157 25.80 3.14 -25.31
N ASN A 158 26.82 2.82 -24.49
CA ASN A 158 28.16 2.54 -24.96
C ASN A 158 28.52 1.03 -24.89
N THR A 159 28.81 0.43 -26.04
CA THR A 159 29.24 -0.97 -26.15
C THR A 159 30.59 -1.26 -25.51
N ILE A 160 31.48 -0.27 -25.44
CA ILE A 160 32.79 -0.38 -24.77
C ILE A 160 32.58 -0.68 -23.29
N PHE A 161 31.65 0.05 -22.66
CA PHE A 161 31.31 -0.14 -21.26
C PHE A 161 30.82 -1.56 -20.99
N MET A 162 29.92 -2.06 -21.83
CA MET A 162 29.36 -3.40 -21.67
C MET A 162 30.43 -4.49 -21.86
N THR A 163 31.35 -4.30 -22.81
CA THR A 163 32.51 -5.19 -23.00
C THR A 163 33.40 -5.22 -21.77
N GLU A 164 33.74 -4.04 -21.23
CA GLU A 164 34.58 -3.91 -20.04
C GLU A 164 33.89 -4.53 -18.82
N MET A 165 32.64 -4.17 -18.56
CA MET A 165 31.82 -4.73 -17.48
C MET A 165 31.78 -6.25 -17.59
N CYS A 166 31.45 -6.81 -18.74
CA CYS A 166 31.38 -8.27 -18.92
C CYS A 166 32.75 -8.93 -18.76
N GLY A 167 33.83 -8.27 -19.21
CA GLY A 167 35.20 -8.67 -18.96
C GLY A 167 35.51 -8.77 -17.46
N GLN A 168 35.11 -7.76 -16.68
CA GLN A 168 35.26 -7.78 -15.21
C GLN A 168 34.37 -8.85 -14.58
N LEU A 169 33.08 -8.91 -14.90
CA LEU A 169 32.14 -9.90 -14.36
C LEU A 169 32.60 -11.34 -14.63
N SER A 170 33.28 -11.58 -15.75
CA SER A 170 33.83 -12.89 -16.07
C SER A 170 34.87 -13.38 -15.05
N ARG A 171 35.47 -12.49 -14.25
CA ARG A 171 36.41 -12.86 -13.17
C ARG A 171 35.70 -13.42 -11.93
N LEU A 172 34.39 -13.25 -11.81
CA LEU A 172 33.58 -13.77 -10.69
C LEU A 172 33.30 -15.28 -10.86
N THR A 173 34.33 -16.10 -10.69
CA THR A 173 34.28 -17.55 -10.98
C THR A 173 33.27 -18.34 -10.13
N GLN A 174 32.83 -17.80 -8.99
CA GLN A 174 31.83 -18.38 -8.09
C GLN A 174 30.39 -18.02 -8.45
N LEU A 175 30.16 -17.20 -9.48
CA LEU A 175 28.84 -16.73 -9.85
C LEU A 175 27.93 -17.88 -10.30
N ARG A 176 26.80 -18.05 -9.61
CA ARG A 176 25.77 -19.07 -9.86
C ARG A 176 24.49 -18.48 -10.46
N GLU A 177 24.21 -17.21 -10.18
CA GLU A 177 23.04 -16.50 -10.66
C GLU A 177 23.44 -15.13 -11.20
N LEU A 178 23.02 -14.86 -12.44
CA LEU A 178 23.24 -13.60 -13.11
C LEU A 178 21.94 -13.15 -13.76
N SER A 179 21.45 -11.98 -13.38
CA SER A 179 20.35 -11.31 -14.07
C SER A 179 20.87 -10.01 -14.64
N LEU A 180 20.76 -9.83 -15.95
CA LEU A 180 21.16 -8.64 -16.67
C LEU A 180 19.92 -8.06 -17.35
N GLY A 181 19.39 -6.99 -16.77
CA GLY A 181 18.41 -6.15 -17.40
C GLY A 181 19.10 -5.10 -18.24
N LEU A 182 19.50 -5.45 -19.47
CA LEU A 182 20.20 -4.54 -20.37
C LEU A 182 19.16 -3.85 -21.25
N VAL A 183 19.03 -2.54 -21.07
CA VAL A 183 18.29 -1.71 -22.01
C VAL A 183 19.29 -1.13 -22.98
N PHE A 184 19.23 -1.58 -24.22
CA PHE A 184 19.96 -0.96 -25.30
C PHE A 184 19.01 -0.01 -26.04
N GLY A 185 19.55 1.07 -26.60
CA GLY A 185 18.88 1.76 -27.70
C GLY A 185 18.80 0.84 -28.93
N GLU A 186 18.60 1.41 -30.11
CA GLU A 186 18.69 0.62 -31.36
C GLU A 186 20.06 -0.11 -31.42
N LEU A 187 20.00 -1.45 -31.40
CA LEU A 187 21.15 -2.33 -31.58
C LEU A 187 21.38 -2.51 -33.08
N ASP A 188 22.48 -1.99 -33.59
CA ASP A 188 23.00 -2.40 -34.88
C ASP A 188 23.72 -3.78 -34.76
N ASP A 189 24.09 -4.34 -35.91
CA ASP A 189 24.78 -5.63 -35.99
C ASP A 189 26.11 -5.66 -35.20
N GLN A 190 26.80 -4.52 -35.09
CA GLN A 190 28.04 -4.42 -34.32
C GLN A 190 27.76 -4.52 -32.84
N LYS A 191 26.76 -3.80 -32.31
CA LYS A 191 26.39 -3.87 -30.90
C LYS A 191 25.89 -5.27 -30.53
N SER A 192 25.13 -5.93 -31.41
CA SER A 192 24.70 -7.33 -31.24
C SER A 192 25.91 -8.28 -31.14
N ALA A 193 26.93 -8.11 -32.00
CA ALA A 193 28.16 -8.89 -31.93
C ALA A 193 28.90 -8.70 -30.59
N VAL A 194 28.94 -7.46 -30.07
CA VAL A 194 29.55 -7.17 -28.77
C VAL A 194 28.78 -7.84 -27.62
N VAL A 195 27.44 -7.83 -27.65
CA VAL A 195 26.61 -8.54 -26.65
C VAL A 195 26.92 -10.02 -26.66
N ASN A 196 27.01 -10.63 -27.83
CA ASN A 196 27.29 -12.05 -27.97
C ASN A 196 28.70 -12.42 -27.50
N GLN A 197 29.70 -11.61 -27.84
CA GLN A 197 31.07 -11.84 -27.37
C GLN A 197 31.18 -11.69 -25.85
N SER A 198 30.45 -10.73 -25.29
CA SER A 198 30.42 -10.46 -23.84
C SER A 198 29.73 -11.59 -23.08
N LEU A 199 28.56 -12.04 -23.54
CA LEU A 199 27.87 -13.20 -22.98
C LEU A 199 28.71 -14.48 -23.12
N ARG A 200 29.44 -14.66 -24.23
CA ARG A 200 30.33 -15.80 -24.40
C ARG A 200 31.48 -15.76 -23.38
N THR A 201 32.08 -14.59 -23.18
CA THR A 201 33.17 -14.39 -22.21
C THR A 201 32.73 -14.73 -20.79
N ILE A 202 31.54 -14.26 -20.38
CA ILE A 202 30.94 -14.62 -19.08
C ILE A 202 30.74 -16.13 -19.00
N GLY A 203 30.15 -16.77 -20.01
CA GLY A 203 29.85 -18.20 -19.95
C GLY A 203 31.09 -19.11 -19.95
N VAL A 204 32.19 -18.68 -20.58
CA VAL A 204 33.46 -19.42 -20.55
C VAL A 204 34.09 -19.39 -19.15
N ASN A 205 34.03 -18.25 -18.46
CA ASN A 205 34.70 -18.07 -17.17
C ASN A 205 33.80 -18.41 -15.96
N CYS A 206 32.49 -18.11 -16.03
CA CYS A 206 31.51 -18.38 -14.97
C CYS A 206 30.89 -19.78 -15.12
N LYS A 207 31.72 -20.84 -15.10
CA LYS A 207 31.30 -22.24 -15.33
C LYS A 207 30.26 -22.76 -14.33
N GLN A 208 30.08 -22.07 -13.20
CA GLN A 208 29.12 -22.43 -12.15
C GLN A 208 27.74 -21.81 -12.37
N LEU A 209 27.54 -21.00 -13.41
CA LEU A 209 26.27 -20.31 -13.63
C LEU A 209 25.13 -21.31 -13.88
N GLN A 210 24.10 -21.23 -13.02
CA GLN A 210 22.89 -22.07 -13.06
C GLN A 210 21.64 -21.27 -13.42
N ARG A 211 21.65 -19.95 -13.20
CA ARG A 211 20.51 -19.07 -13.47
C ARG A 211 20.99 -17.87 -14.28
N LEU A 212 20.38 -17.66 -15.44
CA LEU A 212 20.65 -16.52 -16.31
C LEU A 212 19.32 -15.86 -16.66
N SER A 213 19.19 -14.57 -16.40
CA SER A 213 18.06 -13.77 -16.85
C SER A 213 18.59 -12.64 -17.73
N LEU A 214 18.13 -12.57 -18.96
CA LEU A 214 18.49 -11.54 -19.92
C LEU A 214 17.22 -10.80 -20.31
N ARG A 215 17.20 -9.49 -20.08
CA ARG A 215 16.26 -8.59 -20.73
C ARG A 215 17.05 -7.80 -21.76
N LEU A 216 16.70 -7.94 -23.04
CA LEU A 216 17.40 -7.30 -24.15
C LEU A 216 16.36 -6.54 -24.98
N GLN A 217 16.12 -5.26 -24.65
CA GLN A 217 15.30 -4.39 -25.49
C GLN A 217 16.07 -4.08 -26.77
N SER A 218 15.81 -4.82 -27.83
CA SER A 218 16.49 -4.68 -29.13
C SER A 218 15.52 -4.90 -30.27
N SER A 219 15.63 -4.06 -31.31
CA SER A 219 14.94 -4.22 -32.60
C SER A 219 15.56 -5.32 -33.49
N THR A 220 16.80 -5.74 -33.25
CA THR A 220 17.54 -6.70 -34.09
C THR A 220 17.65 -8.09 -33.47
N ASN A 221 17.73 -9.11 -34.34
CA ASN A 221 17.93 -10.51 -33.98
C ASN A 221 19.29 -10.70 -33.31
N ILE A 222 19.31 -10.87 -31.99
CA ILE A 222 20.52 -11.22 -31.26
C ILE A 222 20.68 -12.74 -31.31
N SER A 223 21.74 -13.18 -32.00
CA SER A 223 22.10 -14.60 -32.02
C SER A 223 22.47 -15.10 -30.61
N LEU A 224 21.64 -15.96 -30.02
CA LEU A 224 21.93 -16.56 -28.71
C LEU A 224 23.03 -17.65 -28.75
N ASN A 225 23.87 -17.71 -29.79
CA ASN A 225 24.93 -18.70 -29.93
C ASN A 225 25.92 -18.72 -28.76
N SER A 226 26.04 -17.59 -28.05
CA SER A 226 26.79 -17.49 -26.79
C SER A 226 26.23 -18.38 -25.67
N LEU A 227 24.96 -18.82 -25.73
CA LEU A 227 24.36 -19.69 -24.71
C LEU A 227 24.94 -21.11 -24.70
N ARG A 228 25.56 -21.56 -25.80
CA ARG A 228 26.13 -22.92 -25.93
C ARG A 228 27.20 -23.26 -24.87
N VAL A 229 27.86 -22.23 -24.31
CA VAL A 229 28.89 -22.45 -23.27
C VAL A 229 28.30 -22.72 -21.87
N TYR A 230 27.02 -22.42 -21.64
CA TYR A 230 26.38 -22.51 -20.32
C TYR A 230 25.82 -23.90 -20.00
N ARG A 231 26.66 -24.94 -20.05
CA ARG A 231 26.25 -26.36 -19.87
C ARG A 231 25.61 -26.71 -18.52
N ARG A 232 25.76 -25.84 -17.51
CA ARG A 232 25.18 -26.01 -16.15
C ARG A 232 23.90 -25.22 -15.92
N LEU A 233 23.43 -24.49 -16.93
CA LEU A 233 22.24 -23.65 -16.82
C LEU A 233 21.00 -24.49 -16.51
N LYS A 234 20.31 -24.13 -15.44
CA LYS A 234 19.05 -24.74 -14.98
C LYS A 234 17.86 -23.83 -15.20
N ARG A 235 18.06 -22.51 -15.10
CA ARG A 235 17.02 -21.49 -15.31
C ARG A 235 17.51 -20.47 -16.31
N LEU A 236 16.71 -20.22 -17.33
CA LEU A 236 16.93 -19.19 -18.32
C LEU A 236 15.67 -18.34 -18.43
N HIS A 237 15.80 -17.02 -18.39
CA HIS A 237 14.72 -16.10 -18.70
C HIS A 237 15.21 -15.14 -19.77
N LEU A 238 14.47 -15.07 -20.88
CA LEU A 238 14.72 -14.19 -22.01
C LEU A 238 13.50 -13.26 -22.13
N SER A 239 13.72 -11.95 -22.08
CA SER A 239 12.63 -10.97 -22.14
C SER A 239 12.96 -9.78 -23.05
N ALA A 240 11.91 -9.19 -23.62
CA ALA A 240 11.92 -7.98 -24.43
C ALA A 240 12.67 -8.04 -25.80
N PHE A 241 12.80 -9.21 -26.41
CA PHE A 241 13.40 -9.35 -27.75
C PHE A 241 12.38 -8.96 -28.83
N ALA A 242 12.64 -7.94 -29.65
CA ALA A 242 11.65 -7.50 -30.65
C ALA A 242 11.59 -8.39 -31.90
N ALA A 243 12.69 -9.06 -32.24
CA ALA A 243 12.79 -9.96 -33.37
C ALA A 243 13.29 -11.33 -32.89
N ILE A 244 12.59 -12.38 -33.32
CA ILE A 244 12.91 -13.77 -33.02
C ILE A 244 12.91 -14.51 -34.36
N ASP A 245 14.02 -15.17 -34.67
CA ASP A 245 14.06 -16.17 -35.72
C ASP A 245 13.69 -17.55 -35.16
N ASP A 246 13.29 -18.45 -36.05
CA ASP A 246 12.99 -19.85 -35.70
C ASP A 246 14.23 -20.59 -35.14
N GLN A 247 15.42 -20.01 -35.31
CA GLN A 247 16.71 -20.54 -34.84
C GLN A 247 17.12 -20.02 -33.45
N LEU A 248 16.34 -19.12 -32.84
CA LEU A 248 16.71 -18.43 -31.60
C LEU A 248 17.04 -19.42 -30.48
N LEU A 249 16.33 -20.55 -30.43
CA LEU A 249 16.49 -21.58 -29.41
C LEU A 249 17.45 -22.69 -29.79
N ASP A 250 18.07 -22.70 -30.98
CA ASP A 250 19.09 -23.69 -31.37
C ASP A 250 20.23 -23.84 -30.34
N PRO A 251 20.75 -22.74 -29.76
CA PRO A 251 21.79 -22.80 -28.73
C PRO A 251 21.36 -23.53 -27.45
N LEU A 252 20.06 -23.68 -27.19
CA LEU A 252 19.55 -24.37 -26.01
C LEU A 252 19.75 -25.89 -26.08
N SER A 253 20.04 -26.46 -27.26
CA SER A 253 20.38 -27.88 -27.42
C SER A 253 21.59 -28.32 -26.57
N ASP A 254 22.50 -27.39 -26.25
CA ASP A 254 23.66 -27.61 -25.38
C ASP A 254 23.31 -27.43 -23.88
N CYS A 255 22.15 -26.85 -23.55
CA CYS A 255 21.67 -26.59 -22.19
C CYS A 255 20.83 -27.74 -21.62
N LYS A 256 21.33 -28.99 -21.69
CA LYS A 256 20.58 -30.22 -21.32
C LYS A 256 20.07 -30.28 -19.87
N ARG A 257 20.52 -29.37 -18.99
CA ARG A 257 20.11 -29.27 -17.58
C ARG A 257 19.00 -28.23 -17.35
N LEU A 258 18.52 -27.57 -18.41
CA LEU A 258 17.50 -26.54 -18.30
C LEU A 258 16.19 -27.15 -17.79
N THR A 259 15.70 -26.59 -16.68
CA THR A 259 14.45 -27.01 -16.01
C THR A 259 13.43 -25.89 -15.97
N HIS A 260 13.87 -24.63 -16.06
CA HIS A 260 12.98 -23.46 -16.11
C HIS A 260 13.37 -22.60 -17.31
N LEU A 261 12.39 -22.26 -18.14
CA LEU A 261 12.55 -21.35 -19.27
C LEU A 261 11.45 -20.30 -19.21
N GLY A 262 11.82 -19.02 -19.20
CA GLY A 262 10.91 -17.91 -19.43
C GLY A 262 11.21 -17.27 -20.79
N LEU A 263 10.17 -17.08 -21.59
CA LEU A 263 10.22 -16.44 -22.90
C LEU A 263 9.19 -15.31 -22.93
N ASP A 264 9.65 -14.08 -22.85
CA ASP A 264 8.84 -12.89 -23.07
C ASP A 264 9.22 -12.27 -24.41
N LEU A 265 8.46 -12.66 -25.42
CA LEU A 265 8.84 -12.63 -26.83
C LEU A 265 7.66 -12.10 -27.66
N PRO A 266 7.56 -10.78 -27.93
CA PRO A 266 6.40 -10.13 -28.55
C PRO A 266 6.03 -10.59 -29.98
N ARG A 267 6.73 -11.57 -30.57
CA ARG A 267 6.46 -12.11 -31.91
C ARG A 267 6.85 -13.59 -32.04
N MET A 268 6.61 -14.39 -31.01
CA MET A 268 6.99 -15.79 -31.05
C MET A 268 6.13 -16.60 -32.03
N THR A 269 6.75 -17.23 -33.03
CA THR A 269 6.11 -18.17 -33.95
C THR A 269 6.06 -19.58 -33.34
N ALA A 270 5.18 -20.45 -33.84
CA ALA A 270 5.12 -21.85 -33.39
C ALA A 270 6.40 -22.63 -33.70
N ASN A 271 7.10 -22.26 -34.78
CA ASN A 271 8.37 -22.88 -35.17
C ASN A 271 9.45 -22.75 -34.09
N VAL A 272 9.47 -21.63 -33.34
CA VAL A 272 10.41 -21.44 -32.22
C VAL A 272 10.26 -22.53 -31.17
N LEU A 273 9.03 -23.01 -30.92
CA LEU A 273 8.72 -24.02 -29.92
C LEU A 273 8.79 -25.46 -30.45
N LYS A 274 8.78 -25.66 -31.77
CA LYS A 274 8.69 -26.97 -32.43
C LYS A 274 9.68 -27.99 -31.89
N ASP A 275 10.92 -27.57 -31.68
CA ASP A 275 12.02 -28.44 -31.25
C ASP A 275 12.33 -28.33 -29.76
N LEU A 276 11.53 -27.59 -28.98
CA LEU A 276 11.83 -27.35 -27.57
C LEU A 276 11.85 -28.65 -26.74
N HIS A 277 11.01 -29.62 -27.10
CA HIS A 277 10.97 -30.95 -26.48
C HIS A 277 12.25 -31.78 -26.73
N ILE A 278 12.92 -31.58 -27.87
CA ILE A 278 14.19 -32.23 -28.20
C ILE A 278 15.34 -31.49 -27.51
N LYS A 279 15.32 -30.15 -27.58
CA LYS A 279 16.39 -29.28 -27.07
C LYS A 279 16.44 -29.28 -25.53
N CYS A 280 15.28 -29.29 -24.87
CA CYS A 280 15.14 -29.17 -23.41
C CYS A 280 14.27 -30.29 -22.80
N PRO A 281 14.72 -31.56 -22.84
CA PRO A 281 13.89 -32.70 -22.40
C PRO A 281 13.57 -32.71 -20.89
N ARG A 282 14.27 -31.90 -20.10
CA ARG A 282 14.10 -31.77 -18.63
C ARG A 282 13.32 -30.51 -18.23
N LEU A 283 12.69 -29.82 -19.18
CA LEU A 283 11.97 -28.58 -18.90
C LEU A 283 10.73 -28.86 -18.05
N GLN A 284 10.71 -28.31 -16.83
CA GLN A 284 9.64 -28.48 -15.83
C GLN A 284 8.77 -27.23 -15.72
N TYR A 285 9.34 -26.05 -15.93
CA TYR A 285 8.65 -24.77 -15.86
C TYR A 285 8.84 -24.01 -17.18
N LEU A 286 7.74 -23.62 -17.81
CA LEU A 286 7.73 -22.78 -18.99
C LEU A 286 6.85 -21.55 -18.74
N LEU A 287 7.45 -20.36 -18.77
CA LEU A 287 6.74 -19.09 -18.81
C LEU A 287 6.80 -18.56 -20.24
N ILE A 288 5.65 -18.20 -20.79
CA ILE A 288 5.54 -17.57 -22.10
C ILE A 288 4.71 -16.30 -21.92
N SER A 289 5.33 -15.15 -22.11
CA SER A 289 4.66 -13.85 -22.09
C SER A 289 4.49 -13.33 -23.52
N ASN A 290 3.49 -12.48 -23.73
CA ASN A 290 3.17 -11.89 -25.03
C ASN A 290 2.89 -12.95 -26.11
N PHE A 291 2.16 -13.99 -25.69
CA PHE A 291 1.77 -15.09 -26.54
C PHE A 291 0.62 -14.69 -27.47
N HIS A 292 0.92 -14.47 -28.75
CA HIS A 292 -0.12 -14.35 -29.77
C HIS A 292 -0.77 -15.72 -30.01
N ASN A 293 -2.10 -15.78 -29.91
CA ASN A 293 -2.90 -17.00 -29.94
C ASN A 293 -2.62 -17.86 -31.19
N ASN A 294 -1.67 -18.80 -31.07
CA ASN A 294 -1.36 -19.77 -32.10
C ASN A 294 -1.54 -21.18 -31.51
N THR A 295 -2.60 -21.86 -31.92
CA THR A 295 -2.93 -23.23 -31.50
C THR A 295 -1.78 -24.22 -31.80
N GLU A 296 -0.96 -23.95 -32.81
CA GLU A 296 0.22 -24.74 -33.16
C GLU A 296 1.29 -24.71 -32.05
N CYS A 297 1.50 -23.55 -31.40
CA CYS A 297 2.42 -23.44 -30.26
C CYS A 297 2.02 -24.39 -29.11
N LEU A 298 0.71 -24.46 -28.78
CA LEU A 298 0.22 -25.37 -27.75
C LEU A 298 0.46 -26.83 -28.10
N SER A 299 0.36 -27.19 -29.38
CA SER A 299 0.65 -28.53 -29.88
C SER A 299 2.12 -28.95 -29.70
N HIS A 300 3.04 -27.98 -29.66
CA HIS A 300 4.45 -28.21 -29.38
C HIS A 300 4.74 -28.27 -27.87
N ILE A 301 4.09 -27.40 -27.09
CA ILE A 301 4.21 -27.39 -25.62
C ILE A 301 3.72 -28.70 -25.01
N SER A 302 2.64 -29.29 -25.53
CA SER A 302 2.11 -30.57 -25.06
C SER A 302 3.08 -31.75 -25.21
N ARG A 303 4.10 -31.61 -26.08
CA ARG A 303 5.16 -32.61 -26.29
C ARG A 303 6.28 -32.53 -25.26
N LEU A 304 6.30 -31.52 -24.39
CA LEU A 304 7.32 -31.37 -23.34
C LEU A 304 7.10 -32.43 -22.24
N PRO A 305 7.95 -33.48 -22.17
CA PRO A 305 7.64 -34.67 -21.38
C PRO A 305 7.72 -34.45 -19.87
N ALA A 306 8.52 -33.46 -19.44
CA ALA A 306 8.79 -33.17 -18.03
C ALA A 306 8.06 -31.92 -17.51
N LEU A 307 7.20 -31.29 -18.32
CA LEU A 307 6.59 -30.00 -17.98
C LEU A 307 5.59 -30.15 -16.84
N GLN A 308 5.85 -29.48 -15.72
CA GLN A 308 5.00 -29.49 -14.53
C GLN A 308 4.16 -28.23 -14.39
N MET A 309 4.69 -27.10 -14.89
CA MET A 309 4.05 -25.80 -14.79
C MET A 309 4.22 -25.02 -16.10
N LEU A 310 3.10 -24.59 -16.66
CA LEU A 310 3.03 -23.67 -17.79
C LEU A 310 2.36 -22.39 -17.30
N VAL A 311 3.03 -21.27 -17.48
CA VAL A 311 2.48 -19.93 -17.22
C VAL A 311 2.41 -19.21 -18.55
N ILE A 312 1.21 -18.79 -18.95
CA ILE A 312 1.00 -17.97 -20.14
C ILE A 312 0.55 -16.61 -19.64
N ASP A 313 1.35 -15.58 -19.94
CA ASP A 313 1.09 -14.21 -19.54
C ASP A 313 0.71 -13.39 -20.78
N PHE A 314 -0.39 -12.66 -20.69
CA PHE A 314 -0.94 -11.87 -21.78
C PHE A 314 -0.86 -10.40 -21.33
N GLU A 315 0.03 -9.58 -21.90
CA GLU A 315 0.10 -8.15 -21.53
C GLU A 315 -0.85 -7.26 -22.35
N GLU A 316 -1.33 -7.71 -23.52
CA GLU A 316 -2.22 -6.94 -24.40
C GLU A 316 -3.58 -7.64 -24.60
N TRP A 317 -4.53 -7.41 -23.68
CA TRP A 317 -5.85 -8.05 -23.67
C TRP A 317 -6.89 -7.38 -24.60
N GLU A 318 -6.65 -6.14 -25.03
CA GLU A 318 -7.73 -5.28 -25.56
C GLU A 318 -8.16 -5.59 -27.00
N SER A 319 -7.50 -6.50 -27.72
CA SER A 319 -7.77 -6.76 -29.14
C SER A 319 -8.10 -8.19 -29.53
N TYR A 320 -8.09 -9.15 -28.58
CA TYR A 320 -8.29 -10.57 -28.91
C TYR A 320 -9.75 -11.03 -28.74
N ASP A 321 -10.29 -11.62 -29.81
CA ASP A 321 -11.57 -12.33 -29.80
C ASP A 321 -11.37 -13.72 -29.19
N PHE A 322 -11.72 -13.87 -27.91
CA PHE A 322 -11.63 -15.12 -27.15
C PHE A 322 -12.79 -16.10 -27.43
N SER A 323 -13.58 -15.89 -28.48
CA SER A 323 -14.68 -16.80 -28.87
C SER A 323 -14.20 -18.16 -29.38
N ASP A 324 -12.89 -18.35 -29.59
CA ASP A 324 -12.29 -19.61 -30.00
C ASP A 324 -12.22 -20.62 -28.83
N ASN A 325 -13.33 -21.32 -28.61
CA ASN A 325 -13.46 -22.38 -27.62
C ASN A 325 -12.41 -23.50 -27.78
N ASP A 326 -11.86 -23.70 -28.99
CA ASP A 326 -10.91 -24.78 -29.28
C ASP A 326 -9.59 -24.59 -28.52
N PHE A 327 -9.19 -23.35 -28.24
CA PHE A 327 -7.98 -23.04 -27.46
C PHE A 327 -8.07 -23.59 -26.03
N TRP A 328 -9.17 -23.26 -25.32
CA TRP A 328 -9.37 -23.68 -23.93
C TRP A 328 -9.62 -25.19 -23.83
N ASP A 329 -10.30 -25.76 -24.81
CA ASP A 329 -10.51 -27.21 -24.91
C ASP A 329 -9.19 -27.96 -25.11
N LEU A 330 -8.31 -27.45 -25.97
CA LEU A 330 -7.00 -28.04 -26.21
C LEU A 330 -6.08 -27.90 -24.98
N LEU A 331 -6.08 -26.73 -24.35
CA LEU A 331 -5.29 -26.47 -23.14
C LEU A 331 -5.74 -27.37 -21.98
N SER A 332 -7.05 -27.47 -21.75
CA SER A 332 -7.61 -28.30 -20.69
C SER A 332 -7.33 -29.79 -20.90
N LYS A 333 -7.50 -30.31 -22.13
CA LYS A 333 -7.16 -31.70 -22.49
C LYS A 333 -5.68 -32.01 -22.27
N ASN A 334 -4.79 -31.10 -22.67
CA ASN A 334 -3.34 -31.26 -22.47
C ASN A 334 -2.95 -31.21 -20.98
N MET A 335 -3.53 -30.30 -20.21
CA MET A 335 -3.30 -30.22 -18.75
C MET A 335 -3.79 -31.47 -18.02
N ALA A 336 -4.97 -31.97 -18.39
CA ALA A 336 -5.50 -33.21 -17.81
C ALA A 336 -4.62 -34.43 -18.12
N GLN A 337 -4.09 -34.52 -19.35
CA GLN A 337 -3.18 -35.59 -19.75
C GLN A 337 -1.83 -35.51 -19.01
N GLN A 338 -1.29 -34.30 -18.82
CA GLN A 338 -0.10 -34.02 -18.01
C GLN A 338 -0.29 -34.43 -16.54
N MET A 339 -1.40 -34.01 -15.92
CA MET A 339 -1.71 -34.39 -14.53
C MET A 339 -1.86 -35.90 -14.37
N LYS A 340 -2.44 -36.60 -15.35
CA LYS A 340 -2.55 -38.07 -15.33
C LYS A 340 -1.17 -38.74 -15.34
N ARG A 341 -0.21 -38.22 -16.13
CA ARG A 341 1.18 -38.73 -16.16
C ARG A 341 1.92 -38.50 -14.84
N ASN A 342 1.73 -37.35 -14.21
CA ASN A 342 2.38 -37.02 -12.93
C ASN A 342 1.79 -37.81 -11.75
N LYS A 343 0.50 -38.18 -11.80
CA LYS A 343 -0.10 -39.03 -10.76
C LYS A 343 0.47 -40.45 -10.78
N THR A 344 0.66 -41.03 -11.96
CA THR A 344 1.20 -42.39 -12.12
C THR A 344 2.67 -42.54 -11.70
N SER A 345 3.43 -41.45 -11.59
CA SER A 345 4.83 -41.50 -11.13
C SER A 345 4.98 -41.33 -9.61
N LEU A 346 3.95 -40.86 -8.89
CA LEU A 346 3.96 -40.71 -7.44
C LEU A 346 3.43 -41.94 -6.68
N GLU A 347 2.59 -42.78 -7.32
CA GLU A 347 1.97 -43.95 -6.67
C GLU A 347 2.91 -45.17 -6.52
N THR A 348 4.21 -45.05 -6.83
CA THR A 348 5.18 -46.15 -6.72
C THR A 348 6.10 -46.08 -5.48
N THR A 349 5.79 -45.24 -4.49
CA THR A 349 6.56 -45.18 -3.23
C THR A 349 5.65 -44.89 -2.03
N ASP A 350 5.01 -45.90 -1.45
CA ASP A 350 4.51 -45.80 -0.07
C ASP A 350 4.33 -47.19 0.55
N ASP A 351 5.35 -47.65 1.30
CA ASP A 351 5.27 -48.78 2.22
C ASP A 351 4.81 -48.25 3.58
N GLY A 352 3.59 -48.60 3.98
CA GLY A 352 2.93 -48.08 5.16
C GLY A 352 3.46 -48.63 6.48
N ASN A 353 3.56 -47.73 7.47
CA ASN A 353 3.35 -48.05 8.89
C ASN A 353 3.34 -46.75 9.70
N GLU A 354 2.33 -46.49 10.55
CA GLU A 354 2.50 -45.69 11.78
C GLU A 354 1.24 -45.72 12.67
N ASP A 355 1.32 -46.52 13.74
CA ASP A 355 0.47 -46.43 14.93
C ASP A 355 1.07 -45.37 15.90
N TYR A 356 0.31 -44.34 16.25
CA TYR A 356 0.72 -43.30 17.21
C TYR A 356 0.10 -43.52 18.59
N ILE A 357 0.93 -43.85 19.58
CA ILE A 357 0.62 -43.83 21.01
C ILE A 357 0.99 -42.45 21.59
N GLN A 358 0.05 -41.81 22.28
CA GLN A 358 0.21 -40.49 22.91
C GLN A 358 1.03 -40.57 24.22
N HIS A 359 2.19 -39.93 24.27
CA HIS A 359 2.90 -39.62 25.51
C HIS A 359 2.72 -38.14 25.93
N PRO A 360 2.77 -37.80 27.23
CA PRO A 360 2.63 -36.43 27.70
C PRO A 360 3.80 -35.57 27.25
N MET A 361 3.52 -34.48 26.53
CA MET A 361 4.54 -33.53 26.06
C MET A 361 5.19 -32.79 27.23
N ILE A 362 6.44 -33.13 27.52
CA ILE A 362 7.34 -32.30 28.32
C ILE A 362 7.96 -31.27 27.36
N TYR A 363 7.57 -30.01 27.49
CA TYR A 363 8.12 -28.93 26.65
C TYR A 363 9.61 -28.75 26.91
N ALA A 364 10.41 -28.74 25.83
CA ALA A 364 11.84 -28.49 25.92
C ALA A 364 12.13 -27.16 26.62
N LYS A 365 13.22 -27.10 27.39
CA LYS A 365 13.62 -25.93 28.19
C LYS A 365 13.79 -24.64 27.35
N ASN A 366 13.91 -24.78 26.03
CA ASN A 366 14.09 -23.73 25.03
C ASN A 366 12.81 -23.42 24.22
N SER A 367 11.63 -23.93 24.62
CA SER A 367 10.37 -23.64 23.90
C SER A 367 9.97 -22.17 24.06
N MET A 368 9.53 -21.54 22.97
CA MET A 368 8.89 -20.22 22.97
C MET A 368 7.62 -20.16 23.84
N ASP A 369 7.06 -21.30 24.24
CA ASP A 369 5.92 -21.37 25.19
C ASP A 369 6.24 -20.85 26.60
N ARG A 370 7.50 -20.48 26.90
CA ARG A 370 7.92 -19.88 28.18
C ARG A 370 7.86 -18.36 28.21
N PHE A 371 7.59 -17.69 27.10
CA PHE A 371 7.45 -16.23 27.13
C PHE A 371 6.20 -15.87 27.95
N GLY A 372 6.35 -14.94 28.90
CA GLY A 372 5.20 -14.45 29.66
C GLY A 372 4.20 -13.74 28.74
N ASP A 373 2.91 -13.78 29.11
CA ASP A 373 1.85 -13.11 28.35
C ASP A 373 2.15 -11.61 28.12
N ASP A 374 2.87 -10.96 29.04
CA ASP A 374 3.30 -9.56 28.96
C ASP A 374 4.28 -9.30 27.82
N LEU A 375 5.27 -10.17 27.61
CA LEU A 375 6.23 -10.01 26.52
C LEU A 375 5.57 -10.30 25.18
N CYS A 376 4.70 -11.32 25.11
CA CYS A 376 3.87 -11.56 23.94
C CYS A 376 2.99 -10.34 23.63
N ALA A 377 2.35 -9.75 24.63
CA ALA A 377 1.54 -8.54 24.48
C ALA A 377 2.35 -7.36 23.96
N LEU A 378 3.54 -7.14 24.51
CA LEU A 378 4.45 -6.10 24.08
C LEU A 378 4.87 -6.29 22.62
N ILE A 379 5.32 -7.49 22.23
CA ILE A 379 5.73 -7.80 20.86
C ILE A 379 4.55 -7.61 19.90
N VAL A 380 3.39 -8.21 20.21
CA VAL A 380 2.17 -8.11 19.39
C VAL A 380 1.72 -6.65 19.23
N SER A 381 1.93 -5.79 20.24
CA SER A 381 1.56 -4.38 20.18
C SER A 381 2.32 -3.60 19.08
N TYR A 382 3.56 -3.99 18.77
CA TYR A 382 4.38 -3.36 17.72
C TYR A 382 4.09 -3.88 16.31
N LEU A 383 3.37 -5.00 16.18
CA LEU A 383 3.10 -5.63 14.90
C LEU A 383 1.86 -5.05 14.22
N SER A 384 1.87 -5.01 12.89
CA SER A 384 0.69 -4.75 12.07
C SER A 384 -0.37 -5.83 12.29
N LEU A 385 -1.65 -5.56 12.06
CA LEU A 385 -2.71 -6.57 12.22
C LEU A 385 -2.44 -7.84 11.39
N GLU A 386 -1.91 -7.67 10.18
CA GLU A 386 -1.52 -8.79 9.32
C GLU A 386 -0.43 -9.63 9.97
N ASP A 387 0.62 -8.99 10.49
CA ASP A 387 1.71 -9.71 11.13
C ASP A 387 1.24 -10.36 12.43
N ARG A 388 0.42 -9.69 13.26
CA ARG A 388 -0.16 -10.30 14.47
C ARG A 388 -0.80 -11.65 14.17
N PHE A 389 -1.62 -11.76 13.11
CA PHE A 389 -2.20 -13.04 12.71
C PHE A 389 -1.16 -14.06 12.22
N ARG A 390 -0.08 -13.64 11.55
CA ARG A 390 1.02 -14.56 11.21
C ARG A 390 1.69 -15.15 12.44
N TYR A 391 1.78 -14.38 13.53
CA TYR A 391 2.35 -14.87 14.79
C TYR A 391 1.37 -15.74 15.60
N GLU A 392 0.10 -15.92 15.18
CA GLU A 392 -0.83 -16.80 15.89
C GLU A 392 -0.33 -18.26 15.97
N CYS A 393 0.49 -18.68 15.01
CA CYS A 393 1.02 -20.04 14.92
C CYS A 393 2.30 -20.25 15.75
N VAL A 394 2.86 -19.19 16.35
CA VAL A 394 4.14 -19.26 17.08
C VAL A 394 3.98 -19.96 18.42
N SER A 395 2.96 -19.61 19.19
CA SER A 395 2.64 -20.29 20.44
C SER A 395 1.18 -20.07 20.85
N LYS A 396 0.68 -20.88 21.79
CA LYS A 396 -0.67 -20.67 22.37
C LYS A 396 -0.78 -19.32 23.11
N GLN A 397 0.32 -18.74 23.57
CA GLN A 397 0.34 -17.43 24.22
C GLN A 397 0.21 -16.32 23.19
N PHE A 398 1.04 -16.34 22.13
CA PHE A 398 0.89 -15.40 21.00
C PHE A 398 -0.51 -15.47 20.42
N GLN A 399 -1.06 -16.66 20.25
CA GLN A 399 -2.44 -16.84 19.81
C GLN A 399 -3.43 -16.09 20.72
N ARG A 400 -3.41 -16.36 22.03
CA ARG A 400 -4.30 -15.70 23.00
C ARG A 400 -4.14 -14.19 22.99
N THR A 401 -2.91 -13.69 22.93
CA THR A 401 -2.60 -12.26 22.91
C THR A 401 -3.08 -11.59 21.63
N VAL A 402 -2.86 -12.19 20.47
CA VAL A 402 -3.30 -11.67 19.17
C VAL A 402 -4.82 -11.55 19.16
N PHE A 403 -5.54 -12.62 19.51
CA PHE A 403 -7.00 -12.62 19.50
C PHE A 403 -7.63 -11.78 20.62
N GLY A 404 -6.98 -11.66 21.77
CA GLY A 404 -7.47 -10.89 22.92
C GLY A 404 -7.29 -9.38 22.82
N SER A 405 -6.36 -8.92 21.97
CA SER A 405 -5.99 -7.49 21.83
C SER A 405 -6.60 -6.79 20.62
N VAL A 406 -7.25 -7.52 19.71
CA VAL A 406 -7.85 -6.95 18.50
C VAL A 406 -9.23 -6.39 18.82
N VAL A 407 -9.33 -5.06 18.80
CA VAL A 407 -10.58 -4.30 18.99
C VAL A 407 -11.10 -3.75 17.65
N ASP A 408 -10.20 -3.46 16.71
CA ASP A 408 -10.54 -2.93 15.39
C ASP A 408 -10.02 -3.84 14.29
N ILE A 409 -10.85 -4.11 13.26
CA ILE A 409 -10.44 -4.85 12.08
C ILE A 409 -10.70 -4.01 10.83
N THR A 410 -9.61 -3.61 10.17
CA THR A 410 -9.66 -3.07 8.81
C THR A 410 -9.48 -4.20 7.81
N LEU A 411 -10.55 -4.53 7.08
CA LEU A 411 -10.53 -5.54 6.04
C LEU A 411 -10.13 -4.88 4.71
N ASN A 412 -8.83 -4.90 4.40
CA ASN A 412 -8.31 -4.45 3.10
C ASN A 412 -8.40 -5.60 2.08
N VAL A 413 -8.69 -5.30 0.80
CA VAL A 413 -8.65 -6.21 -0.37
C VAL A 413 -7.51 -7.21 -0.24
N ARG A 414 -6.28 -6.75 0.03
CA ARG A 414 -5.11 -7.63 0.06
C ARG A 414 -5.14 -8.63 1.21
N PHE A 415 -5.69 -8.24 2.35
CA PHE A 415 -5.83 -9.10 3.52
C PHE A 415 -6.94 -10.14 3.29
N ILE A 416 -8.09 -9.70 2.76
CA ILE A 416 -9.18 -10.59 2.34
C ILE A 416 -8.69 -11.56 1.26
N TRP A 417 -8.09 -11.08 0.18
CA TRP A 417 -7.55 -11.90 -0.92
C TRP A 417 -6.55 -12.95 -0.44
N ARG A 418 -5.68 -12.61 0.53
CA ARG A 418 -4.76 -13.57 1.15
C ARG A 418 -5.47 -14.60 2.04
N LEU A 419 -6.50 -14.18 2.76
CA LEU A 419 -7.35 -15.08 3.56
C LEU A 419 -8.18 -16.01 2.66
N LEU A 420 -8.68 -15.51 1.53
CA LEU A 420 -9.59 -16.20 0.62
C LEU A 420 -8.86 -17.10 -0.39
N ASN A 421 -7.63 -16.80 -0.79
CA ASN A 421 -6.87 -17.69 -1.69
C ASN A 421 -6.17 -18.86 -0.98
N ALA A 422 -6.21 -18.92 0.35
CA ALA A 422 -5.82 -20.13 1.07
C ALA A 422 -6.92 -21.17 0.86
N LYS A 423 -6.59 -22.35 0.30
CA LYS A 423 -7.49 -23.46 -0.15
C LYS A 423 -8.60 -23.98 0.81
N ARG A 424 -8.90 -23.33 1.93
CA ARG A 424 -10.03 -23.62 2.82
C ARG A 424 -11.19 -22.70 2.47
N SER A 425 -12.44 -23.19 2.59
CA SER A 425 -13.63 -22.40 2.29
C SER A 425 -13.66 -21.08 3.05
N ASP A 426 -13.30 -20.00 2.35
CA ASP A 426 -13.50 -18.56 2.53
C ASP A 426 -14.19 -18.07 3.81
N VAL A 427 -15.38 -18.61 4.10
CA VAL A 427 -16.26 -18.20 5.20
C VAL A 427 -15.81 -18.76 6.56
N GLN A 428 -15.21 -19.96 6.58
CA GLN A 428 -14.81 -20.63 7.82
C GLN A 428 -13.65 -19.94 8.53
N MET A 429 -12.70 -19.37 7.78
CA MET A 429 -11.58 -18.66 8.38
C MET A 429 -12.04 -17.33 8.98
N LEU A 430 -12.91 -16.60 8.30
CA LEU A 430 -13.54 -15.39 8.85
C LEU A 430 -14.43 -15.70 10.05
N ALA A 431 -15.17 -16.80 10.02
CA ALA A 431 -15.92 -17.28 11.18
C ALA A 431 -14.97 -17.56 12.36
N THR A 432 -13.82 -18.20 12.10
CA THR A 432 -12.79 -18.46 13.11
C THR A 432 -12.24 -17.17 13.70
N ILE A 433 -11.95 -16.16 12.87
CA ILE A 433 -11.51 -14.84 13.34
C ILE A 433 -12.60 -14.17 14.19
N ALA A 434 -13.85 -14.15 13.72
CA ALA A 434 -14.96 -13.54 14.45
C ALA A 434 -15.22 -14.25 15.79
N ILE A 435 -15.13 -15.58 15.84
CA ILE A 435 -15.24 -16.39 17.07
C ILE A 435 -14.10 -16.06 18.05
N LYS A 436 -12.87 -15.95 17.55
CA LYS A 436 -11.69 -15.74 18.41
C LYS A 436 -11.51 -14.28 18.82
N CYS A 437 -12.03 -13.31 18.05
CA CYS A 437 -11.99 -11.88 18.35
C CYS A 437 -13.38 -11.33 18.77
N PRO A 438 -13.93 -11.70 19.95
CA PRO A 438 -15.27 -11.26 20.34
C PRO A 438 -15.37 -9.75 20.63
N LYS A 439 -14.24 -9.08 20.85
CA LYS A 439 -14.12 -7.65 21.20
C LYS A 439 -14.04 -6.72 19.99
N ILE A 440 -14.31 -7.19 18.77
CA ILE A 440 -14.31 -6.31 17.60
C ILE A 440 -15.43 -5.27 17.76
N GLU A 441 -15.05 -3.99 17.76
CA GLU A 441 -15.93 -2.84 17.85
C GLU A 441 -16.17 -2.20 16.48
N THR A 442 -15.18 -2.25 15.58
CA THR A 442 -15.27 -1.64 14.25
C THR A 442 -14.82 -2.58 13.13
N ILE A 443 -15.56 -2.52 12.01
CA ILE A 443 -15.23 -3.23 10.77
C ILE A 443 -15.17 -2.22 9.62
N ASP A 444 -14.03 -2.15 8.93
CA ASP A 444 -13.87 -1.32 7.74
C ASP A 444 -13.68 -2.16 6.47
N CYS A 445 -14.73 -2.17 5.64
CA CYS A 445 -14.89 -2.83 4.35
C CYS A 445 -14.85 -1.84 3.16
N ARG A 446 -14.39 -0.59 3.32
CA ARG A 446 -14.38 0.40 2.22
C ARG A 446 -13.42 0.05 1.07
N ARG A 447 -12.53 -0.91 1.29
CA ARG A 447 -11.54 -1.38 0.32
C ARG A 447 -11.77 -2.86 0.04
N ILE A 448 -12.98 -3.26 -0.33
CA ILE A 448 -13.23 -4.61 -0.84
C ILE A 448 -13.34 -4.50 -2.36
N ASP A 449 -12.71 -5.41 -3.08
CA ASP A 449 -12.77 -5.46 -4.54
C ASP A 449 -14.14 -5.96 -5.00
N THR A 450 -14.56 -5.52 -6.19
CA THR A 450 -15.85 -5.84 -6.81
C THR A 450 -16.14 -7.34 -6.87
N GLU A 451 -15.12 -8.17 -7.03
CA GLU A 451 -15.21 -9.64 -7.08
C GLU A 451 -15.80 -10.25 -5.78
N TYR A 452 -15.58 -9.62 -4.63
CA TYR A 452 -15.97 -10.15 -3.31
C TYR A 452 -17.21 -9.48 -2.72
N GLU A 453 -17.80 -8.50 -3.39
CA GLU A 453 -18.97 -7.77 -2.91
C GLU A 453 -20.17 -8.68 -2.63
N SER A 454 -20.33 -9.73 -3.43
CA SER A 454 -21.40 -10.72 -3.27
C SER A 454 -21.35 -11.45 -1.93
N ARG A 455 -20.17 -11.52 -1.28
CA ARG A 455 -19.95 -12.22 -0.01
C ARG A 455 -19.94 -11.33 1.22
N ILE A 456 -19.90 -10.01 1.04
CA ILE A 456 -19.98 -9.04 2.14
C ILE A 456 -21.16 -9.35 3.09
N PRO A 457 -22.38 -9.68 2.61
CA PRO A 457 -23.47 -10.03 3.51
C PRO A 457 -23.15 -11.22 4.43
N GLU A 458 -22.59 -12.30 3.87
CA GLU A 458 -22.20 -13.49 4.64
C GLU A 458 -21.13 -13.16 5.70
N MET A 459 -20.14 -12.35 5.33
CA MET A 459 -19.11 -11.88 6.25
C MET A 459 -19.70 -11.05 7.39
N LEU A 460 -20.59 -10.10 7.07
CA LEU A 460 -21.24 -9.26 8.08
C LEU A 460 -22.18 -10.07 8.99
N TYR A 461 -22.82 -11.13 8.47
CA TYR A 461 -23.60 -12.06 9.30
C TYR A 461 -22.71 -12.77 10.33
N LEU A 462 -21.53 -13.24 9.94
CA LEU A 462 -20.58 -13.86 10.87
C LEU A 462 -20.14 -12.89 11.97
N PHE A 463 -19.71 -11.68 11.59
CA PHE A 463 -19.27 -10.70 12.58
C PHE A 463 -20.40 -10.27 13.51
N ARG A 464 -21.63 -10.15 13.02
CA ARG A 464 -22.80 -9.90 13.87
C ARG A 464 -23.00 -11.02 14.91
N ASP A 465 -22.90 -12.27 14.47
CA ASP A 465 -23.22 -13.42 15.32
C ASP A 465 -22.15 -13.68 16.39
N TYR A 466 -20.89 -13.33 16.12
CA TYR A 466 -19.76 -13.62 17.02
C TYR A 466 -19.16 -12.39 17.73
N CYS A 467 -19.33 -11.16 17.21
CA CYS A 467 -18.74 -9.94 17.77
C CYS A 467 -19.80 -9.08 18.46
N ARG A 468 -20.05 -9.35 19.75
CA ARG A 468 -21.09 -8.65 20.55
C ARG A 468 -20.84 -7.16 20.77
N HIS A 469 -19.61 -6.69 20.52
CA HIS A 469 -19.20 -5.31 20.72
C HIS A 469 -19.21 -4.47 19.44
N LEU A 470 -19.63 -5.05 18.30
CA LEU A 470 -19.60 -4.39 17.00
C LEU A 470 -20.53 -3.16 16.97
N GLY A 471 -19.93 -1.96 16.97
CA GLY A 471 -20.64 -0.67 16.95
C GLY A 471 -20.60 0.05 15.61
N GLU A 472 -19.56 -0.16 14.81
CA GLU A 472 -19.36 0.56 13.54
C GLU A 472 -19.01 -0.38 12.38
N ILE A 473 -19.66 -0.17 11.23
CA ILE A 473 -19.38 -0.86 9.97
C ILE A 473 -19.22 0.18 8.87
N TYR A 474 -18.05 0.24 8.26
CA TYR A 474 -17.77 1.08 7.09
C TYR A 474 -17.78 0.19 5.85
N CYS A 475 -18.58 0.47 4.83
CA CYS A 475 -18.60 -0.33 3.60
C CYS A 475 -18.81 0.57 2.39
N ASP A 476 -17.97 0.42 1.36
CA ASP A 476 -18.19 1.02 0.05
C ASP A 476 -18.77 -0.10 -0.84
N LEU A 477 -20.00 0.08 -1.34
CA LEU A 477 -20.57 -0.82 -2.35
C LEU A 477 -20.38 -0.14 -3.71
N TRP A 478 -19.65 -0.78 -4.61
CA TRP A 478 -19.46 -0.34 -5.98
C TRP A 478 -20.57 -0.92 -6.88
N GLU A 479 -20.48 -0.64 -8.18
CA GLU A 479 -21.62 -0.49 -9.10
C GLU A 479 -22.45 -1.78 -9.37
N ASN A 480 -23.73 -1.55 -9.72
CA ASN A 480 -24.64 -2.47 -10.43
C ASN A 480 -25.20 -3.73 -9.76
N ASN A 481 -24.89 -4.06 -8.50
CA ASN A 481 -25.46 -5.27 -7.90
C ASN A 481 -26.69 -4.99 -7.01
N ASP A 482 -27.87 -4.85 -7.63
CA ASP A 482 -29.18 -4.83 -6.95
C ASP A 482 -29.33 -5.98 -5.94
N GLN A 483 -28.66 -7.11 -6.20
CA GLN A 483 -28.65 -8.30 -5.35
C GLN A 483 -27.98 -8.05 -4.00
N SER A 484 -26.87 -7.30 -3.94
CA SER A 484 -26.14 -7.01 -2.70
C SER A 484 -26.97 -6.12 -1.77
N MET A 485 -27.64 -5.10 -2.32
CA MET A 485 -28.53 -4.23 -1.54
C MET A 485 -29.79 -4.97 -1.05
N ARG A 486 -30.37 -5.86 -1.86
CA ARG A 486 -31.47 -6.74 -1.42
C ARG A 486 -31.04 -7.68 -0.30
N SER A 487 -29.79 -8.15 -0.32
CA SER A 487 -29.24 -9.04 0.69
C SER A 487 -28.87 -8.31 1.99
N LEU A 488 -28.50 -7.02 1.90
CA LEU A 488 -28.19 -6.16 3.05
C LEU A 488 -29.42 -5.52 3.70
N ALA A 489 -30.51 -5.26 2.95
CA ALA A 489 -31.71 -4.63 3.50
C ALA A 489 -32.32 -5.36 4.73
N PRO A 490 -32.42 -6.71 4.76
CA PRO A 490 -32.83 -7.45 5.95
C PRO A 490 -31.86 -7.28 7.13
N LEU A 491 -30.54 -7.20 6.85
CA LEU A 491 -29.51 -6.98 7.86
C LEU A 491 -29.67 -5.60 8.50
N ILE A 492 -29.80 -4.54 7.70
CA ILE A 492 -30.01 -3.15 8.15
C ILE A 492 -31.31 -3.05 8.99
N THR A 493 -32.39 -3.67 8.50
CA THR A 493 -33.70 -3.66 9.17
C THR A 493 -33.66 -4.42 10.50
N ARG A 494 -32.96 -5.56 10.58
CA ARG A 494 -32.80 -6.33 11.82
C ARG A 494 -31.84 -5.68 12.82
N ILE A 495 -30.74 -5.11 12.35
CA ILE A 495 -29.83 -4.35 13.22
C ILE A 495 -30.58 -3.16 13.82
N GLY A 496 -31.40 -2.45 13.03
CA GLY A 496 -32.26 -1.37 13.54
C GLY A 496 -33.44 -1.83 14.41
N GLY A 497 -33.95 -3.05 14.21
CA GLY A 497 -35.08 -3.62 14.96
C GLY A 497 -34.75 -4.12 16.37
N ASN A 498 -33.53 -4.63 16.59
CA ASN A 498 -33.08 -5.16 17.89
C ASN A 498 -32.55 -4.11 18.87
N VAL A 499 -32.55 -2.82 18.49
CA VAL A 499 -32.09 -1.69 19.33
C VAL A 499 -32.93 -1.52 20.60
N ARG A 500 -34.13 -2.13 20.70
CA ARG A 500 -34.96 -2.10 21.91
C ARG A 500 -34.37 -2.86 23.11
N ALA A 501 -33.35 -3.71 22.91
CA ALA A 501 -32.82 -4.58 23.95
C ALA A 501 -31.38 -4.24 24.40
N LEU A 502 -30.75 -3.18 23.87
CA LEU A 502 -29.42 -2.77 24.29
C LEU A 502 -29.52 -1.78 25.47
N PRO A 503 -28.76 -1.98 26.56
CA PRO A 503 -28.65 -0.99 27.63
C PRO A 503 -28.12 0.33 27.09
N ASP A 504 -28.61 1.45 27.62
CA ASP A 504 -28.25 2.82 27.27
C ASP A 504 -26.74 3.01 27.03
N ARG A 505 -26.27 2.94 25.77
CA ARG A 505 -25.07 3.65 25.21
C ARG A 505 -24.55 3.16 23.85
N GLN A 506 -24.99 2.03 23.30
CA GLN A 506 -24.46 1.57 22.00
C GLN A 506 -25.38 2.00 20.85
N TRP A 507 -24.93 2.96 20.04
CA TRP A 507 -25.65 3.48 18.87
C TRP A 507 -24.92 3.07 17.59
N LEU A 508 -25.67 2.55 16.62
CA LEU A 508 -25.10 2.13 15.33
C LEU A 508 -24.91 3.35 14.41
N THR A 509 -23.69 3.55 13.90
CA THR A 509 -23.43 4.53 12.83
C THR A 509 -23.21 3.79 11.52
N LEU A 510 -24.04 4.10 10.51
CA LEU A 510 -24.03 3.44 9.21
C LEU A 510 -23.64 4.46 8.13
N PHE A 511 -22.51 4.24 7.46
CA PHE A 511 -22.02 5.10 6.37
C PHE A 511 -22.25 4.41 5.02
N TYR A 512 -22.96 5.07 4.10
CA TYR A 512 -23.23 4.55 2.75
C TYR A 512 -22.70 5.45 1.64
N ARG A 513 -22.12 4.83 0.61
CA ARG A 513 -21.82 5.46 -0.68
C ARG A 513 -22.79 4.94 -1.74
N LEU A 514 -23.65 5.80 -2.28
CA LEU A 514 -24.66 5.44 -3.29
C LEU A 514 -24.40 6.22 -4.59
N SER A 515 -23.34 5.87 -5.32
CA SER A 515 -22.96 6.64 -6.50
C SER A 515 -23.81 6.35 -7.74
N HIS A 516 -24.38 5.14 -7.95
CA HIS A 516 -24.98 4.77 -9.26
C HIS A 516 -26.22 3.84 -9.26
N LEU A 517 -27.02 3.78 -8.18
CA LEU A 517 -28.25 2.95 -8.16
C LEU A 517 -29.33 3.45 -9.14
N ARG A 518 -30.01 2.51 -9.83
CA ARG A 518 -31.25 2.79 -10.58
C ARG A 518 -32.37 3.19 -9.61
N VAL A 519 -33.19 4.18 -10.02
CA VAL A 519 -34.27 4.77 -9.21
C VAL A 519 -35.24 3.70 -8.68
N ASP A 520 -35.59 2.71 -9.51
CA ASP A 520 -36.56 1.66 -9.18
C ASP A 520 -36.08 0.71 -8.06
N SER A 521 -34.76 0.59 -7.86
CA SER A 521 -34.16 -0.26 -6.83
C SER A 521 -34.21 0.38 -5.45
N ILE A 522 -34.15 1.72 -5.40
CA ILE A 522 -34.25 2.51 -4.17
C ILE A 522 -35.71 2.61 -3.72
N ASP A 523 -36.64 2.68 -4.67
CA ASP A 523 -38.08 2.69 -4.41
C ASP A 523 -38.55 1.46 -3.62
N LYS A 524 -37.90 0.31 -3.83
CA LYS A 524 -38.16 -0.93 -3.07
C LYS A 524 -37.51 -0.95 -1.68
N VAL A 525 -36.39 -0.25 -1.49
CA VAL A 525 -35.68 -0.13 -0.20
C VAL A 525 -36.37 0.89 0.72
N PHE A 526 -36.88 1.99 0.15
CA PHE A 526 -37.49 3.10 0.89
C PHE A 526 -39.01 3.22 0.73
N ASP A 527 -39.70 2.13 0.39
CA ASP A 527 -41.17 2.11 0.38
C ASP A 527 -41.74 2.63 1.72
N LYS A 528 -42.95 3.23 1.67
CA LYS A 528 -43.59 4.01 2.74
C LYS A 528 -43.57 3.34 4.13
N SER A 529 -43.55 2.01 4.17
CA SER A 529 -43.48 1.19 5.38
C SER A 529 -42.07 1.12 5.99
N ASN A 530 -41.05 0.85 5.19
CA ASN A 530 -39.65 0.72 5.66
C ASN A 530 -38.96 2.07 5.87
N GLY A 531 -39.25 3.06 5.01
CA GLY A 531 -38.66 4.41 5.10
C GLY A 531 -39.05 5.16 6.38
N LYS A 532 -40.28 4.97 6.88
CA LYS A 532 -40.73 5.56 8.16
C LYS A 532 -40.04 4.94 9.38
N LEU A 533 -39.66 3.65 9.30
CA LEU A 533 -39.01 2.93 10.39
C LEU A 533 -37.52 3.33 10.51
N LEU A 534 -36.83 3.46 9.37
CA LEU A 534 -35.45 3.93 9.29
C LEU A 534 -35.31 5.40 9.74
N ALA A 535 -36.25 6.27 9.33
CA ALA A 535 -36.16 7.72 9.60
C ALA A 535 -36.32 8.13 11.07
N LYS A 536 -37.01 7.33 11.90
CA LYS A 536 -37.22 7.69 13.32
C LYS A 536 -35.98 7.55 14.21
N ASN A 537 -34.97 6.79 13.79
CA ASN A 537 -33.88 6.35 14.68
C ASN A 537 -32.48 6.86 14.28
N LEU A 538 -32.35 7.59 13.17
CA LEU A 538 -31.06 8.07 12.69
C LEU A 538 -30.73 9.46 13.27
N ARG A 539 -29.66 9.55 14.08
CA ARG A 539 -29.11 10.84 14.54
C ARG A 539 -28.03 11.40 13.61
N ASN A 540 -27.30 10.52 12.93
CA ASN A 540 -26.22 10.85 11.99
C ASN A 540 -26.51 10.16 10.66
N PHE A 541 -26.46 10.93 9.56
CA PHE A 541 -26.69 10.39 8.22
C PHE A 541 -25.72 11.00 7.21
N VAL A 542 -25.06 10.13 6.43
CA VAL A 542 -24.18 10.54 5.33
C VAL A 542 -24.76 10.01 4.03
N LEU A 543 -25.11 10.93 3.14
CA LEU A 543 -25.56 10.65 1.79
C LEU A 543 -24.46 11.06 0.80
N LEU A 544 -23.95 10.10 0.04
CA LEU A 544 -23.05 10.34 -1.09
C LEU A 544 -23.86 10.08 -2.36
N SER A 545 -24.16 11.12 -3.14
CA SER A 545 -24.97 11.01 -4.36
C SER A 545 -24.15 11.52 -5.54
N HIS A 546 -24.14 10.80 -6.67
CA HIS A 546 -23.58 11.27 -7.95
C HIS A 546 -24.64 11.35 -9.08
N SER A 547 -25.91 11.07 -8.79
CA SER A 547 -26.95 10.98 -9.81
C SER A 547 -27.82 12.25 -9.89
N GLN A 548 -28.08 12.69 -11.12
CA GLN A 548 -28.93 13.84 -11.45
C GLN A 548 -30.42 13.61 -11.09
N HIS A 549 -30.83 12.37 -10.83
CA HIS A 549 -32.24 11.99 -10.64
C HIS A 549 -32.79 12.12 -9.21
N TYR A 550 -31.96 12.45 -8.21
CA TYR A 550 -32.40 12.52 -6.80
C TYR A 550 -33.14 13.81 -6.42
N ASN A 551 -33.18 14.81 -7.30
CA ASN A 551 -33.65 16.16 -6.98
C ASN A 551 -35.13 16.22 -6.51
N HIS A 552 -35.99 15.26 -6.91
CA HIS A 552 -37.42 15.31 -6.60
C HIS A 552 -37.83 14.64 -5.28
N ARG A 553 -36.98 13.76 -4.69
CA ARG A 553 -37.33 12.96 -3.49
C ARG A 553 -36.58 13.38 -2.21
N TRP A 554 -35.55 14.21 -2.35
CA TRP A 554 -34.86 14.86 -1.23
C TRP A 554 -35.82 15.56 -0.24
N PRO A 555 -36.87 16.27 -0.69
CA PRO A 555 -37.80 16.94 0.20
C PRO A 555 -38.54 15.99 1.16
N ALA A 556 -38.90 14.80 0.70
CA ALA A 556 -39.59 13.80 1.51
C ALA A 556 -38.66 13.20 2.59
N PHE A 557 -37.40 12.93 2.23
CA PHE A 557 -36.40 12.43 3.18
C PHE A 557 -36.14 13.44 4.31
N VAL A 558 -35.86 14.69 3.96
CA VAL A 558 -35.58 15.72 4.98
C VAL A 558 -36.80 16.02 5.83
N ALA A 559 -38.00 16.04 5.24
CA ALA A 559 -39.25 16.20 6.00
C ALA A 559 -39.49 15.07 7.01
N ALA A 560 -39.03 13.85 6.73
CA ALA A 560 -39.15 12.69 7.62
C ALA A 560 -38.11 12.65 8.75
N ASN A 561 -37.03 13.45 8.68
CA ASN A 561 -35.86 13.32 9.56
C ASN A 561 -35.51 14.63 10.31
N GLN A 562 -36.50 15.24 10.99
CA GLN A 562 -36.33 16.52 11.69
C GLN A 562 -35.34 16.48 12.88
N SER A 563 -35.01 15.29 13.39
CA SER A 563 -34.10 15.08 14.53
C SER A 563 -32.63 14.89 14.15
N LEU A 564 -32.25 15.02 12.87
CA LEU A 564 -30.88 14.85 12.41
C LEU A 564 -29.94 15.88 13.07
N GLN A 565 -28.86 15.37 13.67
CA GLN A 565 -27.80 16.19 14.27
C GLN A 565 -26.59 16.33 13.35
N SER A 566 -26.36 15.37 12.45
CA SER A 566 -25.30 15.42 11.45
C SER A 566 -25.82 15.00 10.08
N LEU A 567 -25.52 15.82 9.07
CA LEU A 567 -25.84 15.56 7.68
C LEU A 567 -24.60 15.80 6.82
N ALA A 568 -24.12 14.77 6.14
CA ALA A 568 -23.12 14.93 5.09
C ALA A 568 -23.75 14.60 3.75
N VAL A 569 -23.65 15.53 2.80
CA VAL A 569 -24.10 15.37 1.43
C VAL A 569 -22.89 15.60 0.54
N LYS A 570 -22.30 14.57 -0.06
CA LYS A 570 -21.20 14.77 -1.02
C LYS A 570 -21.71 14.67 -2.46
N SER A 571 -21.28 15.62 -3.28
CA SER A 571 -21.46 15.73 -4.73
C SER A 571 -22.90 15.92 -5.21
N CYS A 572 -23.61 16.91 -4.67
CA CYS A 572 -24.90 17.28 -5.26
C CYS A 572 -24.74 17.98 -6.61
N HIS A 573 -25.36 17.42 -7.64
CA HIS A 573 -25.54 18.03 -8.96
C HIS A 573 -26.92 18.70 -9.04
N PHE A 574 -26.93 20.03 -8.96
CA PHE A 574 -28.15 20.80 -9.18
C PHE A 574 -28.27 21.17 -10.65
N VAL A 575 -29.33 20.70 -11.29
CA VAL A 575 -29.63 20.97 -12.70
C VAL A 575 -30.44 22.27 -12.86
N SER A 576 -31.05 22.78 -11.78
CA SER A 576 -31.86 24.01 -11.80
C SER A 576 -31.78 24.83 -10.51
N LYS A 577 -32.01 26.15 -10.62
CA LYS A 577 -32.19 27.06 -9.46
C LYS A 577 -33.33 26.60 -8.54
N GLN A 578 -34.38 25.99 -9.11
CA GLN A 578 -35.54 25.52 -8.36
C GLN A 578 -35.19 24.35 -7.44
N SER A 579 -34.39 23.39 -7.91
CA SER A 579 -33.93 22.25 -7.10
C SER A 579 -33.09 22.70 -5.90
N VAL A 580 -32.24 23.73 -6.09
CA VAL A 580 -31.50 24.32 -4.96
C VAL A 580 -32.45 25.00 -3.97
N ARG A 581 -33.44 25.79 -4.44
CA ARG A 581 -34.42 26.47 -3.57
C ARG A 581 -35.25 25.48 -2.76
N GLU A 582 -35.66 24.38 -3.36
CA GLU A 582 -36.41 23.31 -2.69
C GLU A 582 -35.54 22.63 -1.63
N MET A 583 -34.30 22.27 -1.97
CA MET A 583 -33.35 21.76 -0.98
C MET A 583 -33.14 22.75 0.17
N CYS A 584 -32.96 24.04 -0.13
CA CYS A 584 -32.82 25.09 0.90
C CYS A 584 -34.00 25.06 1.87
N GLY A 585 -35.23 25.05 1.32
CA GLY A 585 -36.46 25.10 2.11
C GLY A 585 -36.64 23.90 3.02
N GLN A 586 -36.04 22.76 2.66
CA GLN A 586 -36.11 21.53 3.45
C GLN A 586 -35.01 21.48 4.50
N LEU A 587 -33.76 21.82 4.14
CA LEU A 587 -32.67 21.89 5.12
C LEU A 587 -32.94 22.95 6.20
N SER A 588 -33.64 24.05 5.87
CA SER A 588 -34.08 25.02 6.87
C SER A 588 -35.02 24.45 7.94
N ARG A 589 -35.59 23.26 7.74
CA ARG A 589 -36.45 22.60 8.74
C ARG A 589 -35.64 21.76 9.74
N LEU A 590 -34.35 21.53 9.50
CA LEU A 590 -33.47 20.74 10.37
C LEU A 590 -32.88 21.61 11.50
N THR A 591 -33.72 22.04 12.43
CA THR A 591 -33.34 22.97 13.51
C THR A 591 -32.32 22.39 14.50
N GLN A 592 -32.18 21.06 14.57
CA GLN A 592 -31.25 20.35 15.46
C GLN A 592 -29.89 20.03 14.81
N LEU A 593 -29.66 20.49 13.58
CA LEU A 593 -28.44 20.17 12.85
C LEU A 593 -27.22 20.86 13.46
N ARG A 594 -26.25 20.06 13.90
CA ARG A 594 -24.97 20.49 14.49
C ARG A 594 -23.80 20.36 13.54
N GLU A 595 -23.86 19.41 12.61
CA GLU A 595 -22.79 19.15 11.63
C GLU A 595 -23.37 19.08 10.22
N LEU A 596 -22.76 19.81 9.29
CA LEU A 596 -23.15 19.85 7.90
C LEU A 596 -21.93 19.76 7.00
N THR A 597 -21.84 18.70 6.21
CA THR A 597 -20.87 18.58 5.13
C THR A 597 -21.59 18.64 3.80
N LEU A 598 -21.16 19.54 2.91
CA LEU A 598 -21.75 19.77 1.60
C LEU A 598 -20.65 19.75 0.53
N GLY A 599 -20.53 18.64 -0.18
CA GLY A 599 -19.88 18.60 -1.47
C GLY A 599 -20.86 19.08 -2.53
N LEU A 600 -20.62 20.26 -3.08
CA LEU A 600 -21.45 20.84 -4.12
C LEU A 600 -20.68 20.82 -5.44
N THR A 601 -21.12 19.99 -6.37
CA THR A 601 -20.60 20.00 -7.74
C THR A 601 -21.61 20.72 -8.62
N LEU A 602 -21.55 22.05 -8.57
CA LEU A 602 -22.39 22.93 -9.39
C LEU A 602 -21.86 22.95 -10.83
N ARG A 603 -22.33 22.02 -11.67
CA ARG A 603 -22.21 22.13 -13.14
C ARG A 603 -23.37 22.97 -13.66
N LEU A 604 -23.33 24.27 -13.41
CA LEU A 604 -24.27 25.22 -14.01
C LEU A 604 -23.42 26.22 -14.79
N THR A 605 -23.61 26.25 -16.11
CA THR A 605 -22.81 26.99 -17.08
C THR A 605 -22.91 28.51 -16.97
N ASP A 606 -23.77 29.03 -16.08
CA ASP A 606 -24.15 30.44 -16.07
C ASP A 606 -23.75 31.11 -14.73
N GLY A 607 -23.15 32.31 -14.77
CA GLY A 607 -22.62 33.08 -13.62
C GLY A 607 -23.60 33.41 -12.48
N ASN A 608 -24.85 32.95 -12.53
CA ASN A 608 -25.87 33.13 -11.51
C ASN A 608 -25.75 32.22 -10.27
N ASN A 609 -24.76 31.32 -10.21
CA ASN A 609 -24.66 30.26 -9.20
C ASN A 609 -24.34 30.77 -7.79
N ILE A 610 -23.53 31.83 -7.69
CA ILE A 610 -23.05 32.38 -6.42
C ILE A 610 -24.23 32.93 -5.60
N SER A 611 -25.15 33.65 -6.27
CA SER A 611 -26.35 34.20 -5.63
C SER A 611 -27.21 33.13 -4.96
N VAL A 612 -27.35 31.96 -5.61
CA VAL A 612 -28.16 30.84 -5.11
C VAL A 612 -27.49 30.20 -3.90
N LEU A 613 -26.17 30.01 -3.95
CA LEU A 613 -25.41 29.47 -2.83
C LEU A 613 -25.41 30.41 -1.63
N ASN A 614 -25.34 31.72 -1.85
CA ASN A 614 -25.47 32.70 -0.78
C ASN A 614 -26.86 32.69 -0.15
N VAL A 615 -27.93 32.62 -0.96
CA VAL A 615 -29.30 32.43 -0.44
C VAL A 615 -29.41 31.13 0.36
N PHE A 616 -28.78 30.06 -0.11
CA PHE A 616 -28.74 28.77 0.58
C PHE A 616 -28.04 28.87 1.94
N LEU A 617 -26.82 29.41 1.98
CA LEU A 617 -26.06 29.57 3.21
C LEU A 617 -26.79 30.49 4.21
N ARG A 618 -27.42 31.58 3.75
CA ARG A 618 -28.25 32.45 4.62
C ARG A 618 -29.42 31.70 5.23
N LYS A 619 -30.12 30.86 4.45
CA LYS A 619 -31.23 30.05 4.95
C LYS A 619 -30.77 29.00 5.95
N ILE A 620 -29.64 28.33 5.71
CA ILE A 620 -29.08 27.40 6.69
C ILE A 620 -28.67 28.15 7.95
N ALA A 621 -27.98 29.27 7.83
CA ALA A 621 -27.53 30.02 8.99
C ALA A 621 -28.69 30.58 9.82
N ALA A 622 -29.79 30.98 9.20
CA ALA A 622 -30.99 31.43 9.88
C ALA A 622 -31.65 30.32 10.73
N ASN A 623 -31.55 29.06 10.31
CA ASN A 623 -32.32 27.96 10.89
C ASN A 623 -31.47 26.96 11.71
N CYS A 624 -30.20 26.81 11.39
CA CYS A 624 -29.26 25.88 12.04
C CYS A 624 -28.36 26.65 13.02
N LYS A 625 -28.94 27.28 14.03
CA LYS A 625 -28.19 28.10 15.02
C LYS A 625 -27.16 27.30 15.82
N GLN A 626 -27.32 25.98 15.89
CA GLN A 626 -26.40 25.05 16.57
C GLN A 626 -25.30 24.49 15.66
N LEU A 627 -25.15 24.97 14.42
CA LEU A 627 -24.16 24.43 13.49
C LEU A 627 -22.73 24.71 14.00
N GLN A 628 -22.02 23.66 14.38
CA GLN A 628 -20.65 23.70 14.88
C GLN A 628 -19.62 23.31 13.82
N ARG A 629 -20.02 22.53 12.80
CA ARG A 629 -19.11 22.09 11.72
C ARG A 629 -19.74 22.34 10.36
N LEU A 630 -19.00 23.03 9.50
CA LEU A 630 -19.38 23.25 8.10
C LEU A 630 -18.22 22.85 7.20
N SER A 631 -18.48 21.94 6.27
CA SER A 631 -17.52 21.57 5.22
C SER A 631 -18.11 21.86 3.85
N LEU A 632 -17.39 22.62 3.03
CA LEU A 632 -17.76 22.99 1.66
C LEU A 632 -16.71 22.45 0.69
N GLU A 633 -17.12 21.68 -0.31
CA GLU A 633 -16.22 21.12 -1.34
C GLU A 633 -16.76 21.42 -2.75
N TRP A 634 -15.98 22.15 -3.56
CA TRP A 634 -16.32 22.64 -4.90
C TRP A 634 -15.23 22.28 -5.92
N SER A 635 -15.64 21.86 -7.12
CA SER A 635 -14.71 21.41 -8.17
C SER A 635 -14.46 22.44 -9.29
N SER A 636 -15.24 23.52 -9.37
CA SER A 636 -15.06 24.58 -10.38
C SER A 636 -15.78 25.86 -9.97
N MET A 637 -15.06 26.98 -9.79
CA MET A 637 -15.68 28.31 -9.68
C MET A 637 -15.52 29.08 -10.99
N PRO A 638 -16.51 29.90 -11.38
CA PRO A 638 -16.30 30.94 -12.37
C PRO A 638 -15.30 31.98 -11.85
N ASN A 639 -14.47 32.52 -12.75
CA ASN A 639 -13.41 33.50 -12.45
C ASN A 639 -13.90 34.89 -11.97
N GLU A 640 -15.17 35.02 -11.57
CA GLU A 640 -15.69 36.30 -11.09
C GLU A 640 -15.49 36.46 -9.56
N PRO A 641 -14.96 37.60 -9.09
CA PRO A 641 -14.63 37.88 -7.68
C PRO A 641 -15.86 38.06 -6.76
N LEU A 642 -17.05 37.58 -7.15
CA LEU A 642 -18.32 37.90 -6.48
C LEU A 642 -18.68 36.98 -5.30
N PHE A 643 -17.76 36.14 -4.84
CA PHE A 643 -18.03 35.24 -3.72
C PHE A 643 -17.82 35.94 -2.37
N THR A 644 -18.73 36.84 -1.99
CA THR A 644 -18.80 37.27 -0.58
C THR A 644 -19.46 36.16 0.23
N LEU A 645 -18.68 35.49 1.08
CA LEU A 645 -19.19 34.54 2.07
C LEU A 645 -20.00 35.24 3.18
N ASP A 646 -20.59 36.43 2.96
CA ASP A 646 -21.28 37.24 3.99
C ASP A 646 -22.32 36.44 4.77
N SER A 647 -22.89 35.43 4.12
CA SER A 647 -23.80 34.46 4.70
C SER A 647 -23.21 33.70 5.90
N LEU A 648 -21.88 33.54 5.96
CA LEU A 648 -21.16 32.91 7.07
C LEU A 648 -21.14 33.77 8.32
N ARG A 649 -21.35 35.10 8.23
CA ARG A 649 -21.36 36.00 9.40
C ARG A 649 -22.40 35.60 10.45
N VAL A 650 -23.38 34.81 10.04
CA VAL A 650 -24.49 34.33 10.88
C VAL A 650 -24.09 33.09 11.70
N PHE A 651 -23.03 32.35 11.33
CA PHE A 651 -22.58 31.14 12.04
C PHE A 651 -21.69 31.44 13.27
N ARG A 652 -22.24 32.19 14.24
CA ARG A 652 -21.50 32.62 15.44
C ARG A 652 -20.96 31.49 16.33
N GLN A 653 -21.52 30.28 16.21
CA GLN A 653 -21.13 29.09 17.00
C GLN A 653 -20.29 28.06 16.23
N MET A 654 -19.90 28.37 15.00
CA MET A 654 -19.09 27.45 14.19
C MET A 654 -17.73 27.26 14.83
N LYS A 655 -17.37 26.00 15.10
CA LYS A 655 -16.09 25.60 15.69
C LYS A 655 -15.12 25.06 14.64
N ARG A 656 -15.64 24.42 13.59
CA ARG A 656 -14.83 23.84 12.52
C ARG A 656 -15.35 24.27 11.16
N PHE A 657 -14.45 24.76 10.32
CA PHE A 657 -14.75 25.10 8.93
C PHE A 657 -13.76 24.38 8.01
N ARG A 658 -14.27 23.72 6.98
CA ARG A 658 -13.47 23.13 5.91
C ARG A 658 -13.92 23.70 4.58
N LEU A 659 -12.98 24.19 3.80
CA LEU A 659 -13.18 24.63 2.43
C LEU A 659 -12.24 23.86 1.52
N GLN A 660 -12.79 23.23 0.50
CA GLN A 660 -12.05 22.58 -0.57
C GLN A 660 -12.51 23.15 -1.90
N THR A 661 -11.61 23.80 -2.63
CA THR A 661 -11.92 24.41 -3.92
C THR A 661 -10.73 24.33 -4.86
N ASP A 662 -11.02 23.96 -6.11
CA ASP A 662 -10.04 24.00 -7.21
C ASP A 662 -9.91 25.41 -7.83
N ALA A 663 -10.61 26.41 -7.28
CA ALA A 663 -10.54 27.78 -7.74
C ALA A 663 -9.45 28.61 -7.06
N ASP A 664 -9.00 29.65 -7.76
CA ASP A 664 -8.22 30.70 -7.13
C ASP A 664 -9.13 31.50 -6.18
N ILE A 665 -8.62 31.79 -4.99
CA ILE A 665 -9.35 32.50 -3.95
C ILE A 665 -8.92 33.95 -3.94
N ASP A 666 -9.91 34.84 -3.99
CA ASP A 666 -9.73 36.28 -3.80
C ASP A 666 -9.52 36.62 -2.32
N ASP A 667 -8.86 37.75 -2.08
CA ASP A 667 -8.41 38.26 -0.79
C ASP A 667 -9.53 38.39 0.24
N HIS A 668 -10.78 38.57 -0.22
CA HIS A 668 -11.94 38.80 0.63
C HIS A 668 -12.72 37.53 1.03
N LEU A 669 -12.31 36.34 0.57
CA LEU A 669 -13.13 35.14 0.80
C LEU A 669 -13.28 34.79 2.28
N LEU A 670 -12.24 35.02 3.09
CA LEU A 670 -12.27 34.68 4.52
C LEU A 670 -12.75 35.84 5.40
N GLU A 671 -12.98 37.04 4.84
CA GLU A 671 -13.54 38.20 5.55
C GLU A 671 -14.85 37.86 6.32
N PRO A 672 -15.70 36.91 5.89
CA PRO A 672 -16.89 36.55 6.67
C PRO A 672 -16.63 35.57 7.82
N LEU A 673 -15.54 34.79 7.77
CA LEU A 673 -15.14 33.92 8.88
C LEU A 673 -14.70 34.73 10.11
N THR A 674 -14.38 36.01 9.90
CA THR A 674 -14.00 36.96 10.95
C THR A 674 -15.07 37.15 12.03
N HIS A 675 -16.32 36.85 11.68
CA HIS A 675 -17.46 36.92 12.59
C HIS A 675 -17.65 35.62 13.40
N CYS A 676 -16.91 34.56 13.08
CA CYS A 676 -16.97 33.26 13.74
C CYS A 676 -15.98 33.20 14.92
N LYS A 677 -16.28 33.94 15.99
CA LYS A 677 -15.40 34.03 17.19
C LYS A 677 -15.08 32.69 17.85
N THR A 678 -15.88 31.65 17.59
CA THR A 678 -15.69 30.29 18.14
C THR A 678 -14.89 29.36 17.24
N LEU A 679 -14.41 29.84 16.08
CA LEU A 679 -13.69 29.00 15.12
C LEU A 679 -12.35 28.55 15.71
N THR A 680 -12.23 27.25 15.95
CA THR A 680 -11.04 26.62 16.53
C THR A 680 -10.28 25.76 15.51
N HIS A 681 -10.95 25.30 14.44
CA HIS A 681 -10.35 24.46 13.40
C HIS A 681 -10.70 24.99 12.01
N LEU A 682 -9.68 25.16 11.18
CA LEU A 682 -9.81 25.61 9.80
C LEU A 682 -9.02 24.69 8.87
N GLU A 683 -9.69 24.09 7.89
CA GLU A 683 -9.08 23.30 6.82
C GLU A 683 -9.30 23.97 5.47
N LEU A 684 -8.23 24.33 4.78
CA LEU A 684 -8.25 24.99 3.48
C LEU A 684 -7.54 24.10 2.46
N HIS A 685 -8.27 23.53 1.50
CA HIS A 685 -7.71 22.83 0.36
C HIS A 685 -7.90 23.72 -0.88
N LEU A 686 -6.86 24.48 -1.22
CA LEU A 686 -6.96 25.57 -2.19
C LEU A 686 -6.01 25.32 -3.36
N LYS A 687 -6.44 25.73 -4.55
CA LYS A 687 -5.55 25.70 -5.71
C LYS A 687 -4.43 26.75 -5.59
N ARG A 688 -4.78 27.93 -5.09
CA ARG A 688 -3.88 29.08 -4.88
C ARG A 688 -4.36 29.86 -3.65
N MET A 689 -3.40 30.33 -2.85
CA MET A 689 -3.63 31.19 -1.69
C MET A 689 -2.82 32.47 -1.86
N THR A 690 -3.44 33.63 -1.65
CA THR A 690 -2.74 34.93 -1.60
C THR A 690 -2.35 35.26 -0.15
N PRO A 691 -1.29 36.05 0.09
CA PRO A 691 -0.90 36.48 1.44
C PRO A 691 -2.02 37.22 2.19
N ASN A 692 -2.85 37.98 1.48
CA ASN A 692 -3.94 38.77 2.04
C ASN A 692 -5.00 37.90 2.75
N VAL A 693 -5.25 36.69 2.25
CA VAL A 693 -6.15 35.72 2.89
C VAL A 693 -5.68 35.35 4.32
N LEU A 694 -4.36 35.35 4.56
CA LEU A 694 -3.78 35.05 5.88
C LEU A 694 -3.76 36.28 6.79
N THR A 695 -3.65 37.49 6.23
CA THR A 695 -3.75 38.76 6.98
C THR A 695 -5.06 38.85 7.74
N ASP A 696 -6.16 38.51 7.08
CA ASP A 696 -7.49 38.48 7.69
C ASP A 696 -7.61 37.41 8.77
N LEU A 697 -7.04 36.21 8.57
CA LEU A 697 -7.12 35.16 9.59
C LEU A 697 -6.50 35.57 10.92
N HIS A 698 -5.35 36.26 10.89
CA HIS A 698 -4.72 36.77 12.10
C HIS A 698 -5.62 37.78 12.84
N GLN A 699 -6.21 38.73 12.11
CA GLN A 699 -6.97 39.81 12.72
C GLN A 699 -8.24 39.31 13.43
N TYR A 700 -8.82 38.20 12.96
CA TYR A 700 -10.18 37.85 13.35
C TYR A 700 -10.38 36.44 13.92
N CYS A 701 -9.44 35.51 13.74
CA CYS A 701 -9.55 34.14 14.24
C CYS A 701 -8.69 33.90 15.50
N SER A 702 -8.88 34.72 16.53
CA SER A 702 -8.09 34.67 17.78
C SER A 702 -8.18 33.35 18.55
N GLN A 703 -9.21 32.54 18.29
CA GLN A 703 -9.42 31.21 18.92
C GLN A 703 -8.96 30.04 18.05
N LEU A 704 -8.34 30.29 16.89
CA LEU A 704 -7.94 29.24 15.96
C LEU A 704 -6.79 28.40 16.54
N GLN A 705 -7.07 27.12 16.83
CA GLN A 705 -6.14 26.16 17.41
C GLN A 705 -5.51 25.23 16.35
N TYR A 706 -6.25 24.94 15.29
CA TYR A 706 -5.83 24.05 14.21
C TYR A 706 -6.01 24.72 12.85
N LEU A 707 -4.91 24.77 12.08
CA LEU A 707 -4.89 25.23 10.70
C LEU A 707 -4.27 24.16 9.81
N TYR A 708 -5.03 23.70 8.82
CA TYR A 708 -4.57 22.80 7.77
C TYR A 708 -4.68 23.50 6.42
N ILE A 709 -3.59 23.50 5.66
CA ILE A 709 -3.54 24.06 4.29
C ILE A 709 -3.01 23.00 3.33
N ASP A 710 -3.82 22.61 2.34
CA ASP A 710 -3.40 21.85 1.16
C ASP A 710 -3.21 22.85 0.02
N ASP A 711 -1.95 23.20 -0.26
CA ASP A 711 -1.61 24.13 -1.35
C ASP A 711 -1.17 23.30 -2.57
N MET A 712 -2.02 23.33 -3.59
CA MET A 712 -1.80 22.57 -4.83
C MET A 712 -0.70 23.18 -5.71
N ASN A 713 -0.53 24.51 -5.73
CA ASN A 713 0.28 25.21 -6.74
C ASN A 713 1.25 26.27 -6.21
N SER A 714 1.55 26.27 -4.91
CA SER A 714 2.67 26.96 -4.26
C SER A 714 2.65 28.49 -4.34
N ILE A 715 2.15 29.17 -3.29
CA ILE A 715 2.60 30.52 -2.86
C ILE A 715 2.47 30.66 -1.33
N ILE A 716 2.88 29.67 -0.53
CA ILE A 716 3.16 29.95 0.89
C ILE A 716 4.59 30.46 0.97
N ASP A 717 4.74 31.77 0.84
CA ASP A 717 6.02 32.45 1.01
C ASP A 717 6.30 32.77 2.48
N THR A 718 7.38 33.50 2.71
CA THR A 718 7.79 33.98 4.03
C THR A 718 6.77 34.93 4.67
N GLU A 719 6.02 35.68 3.86
CA GLU A 719 5.01 36.62 4.33
C GLU A 719 3.80 35.85 4.89
N CYS A 720 3.37 34.81 4.18
CA CYS A 720 2.34 33.89 4.62
C CYS A 720 2.66 33.27 5.99
N LEU A 721 3.88 32.78 6.16
CA LEU A 721 4.34 32.21 7.44
C LEU A 721 4.38 33.28 8.55
N ASP A 722 4.74 34.52 8.23
CA ASP A 722 4.73 35.60 9.21
C ASP A 722 3.31 35.88 9.72
N HIS A 723 2.30 35.92 8.84
CA HIS A 723 0.90 36.07 9.24
C HIS A 723 0.40 34.90 10.09
N ILE A 724 0.72 33.66 9.71
CA ILE A 724 0.33 32.47 10.48
C ILE A 724 0.97 32.49 11.88
N SER A 725 2.23 32.94 11.99
CA SER A 725 2.94 32.98 13.27
C SER A 725 2.31 33.93 14.29
N ARG A 726 1.53 34.91 13.83
CA ARG A 726 0.83 35.86 14.70
C ARG A 726 -0.47 35.30 15.27
N LEU A 727 -0.95 34.12 14.85
CA LEU A 727 -2.20 33.52 15.34
C LEU A 727 -2.05 33.11 16.83
N PRO A 728 -2.72 33.81 17.77
CA PRO A 728 -2.38 33.75 19.20
C PRO A 728 -2.80 32.46 19.90
N ALA A 729 -3.64 31.62 19.27
CA ALA A 729 -4.14 30.36 19.82
C ALA A 729 -3.68 29.14 19.02
N LEU A 730 -2.87 29.31 17.97
CA LEU A 730 -2.53 28.22 17.05
C LEU A 730 -1.64 27.19 17.74
N GLN A 731 -2.15 25.97 17.91
CA GLN A 731 -1.47 24.84 18.54
C GLN A 731 -0.95 23.84 17.53
N LYS A 732 -1.61 23.69 16.39
CA LYS A 732 -1.23 22.74 15.35
C LYS A 732 -1.39 23.34 13.96
N PHE A 733 -0.30 23.27 13.20
CA PHE A 733 -0.24 23.74 11.82
C PHE A 733 0.19 22.58 10.92
N VAL A 734 -0.61 22.31 9.88
CA VAL A 734 -0.31 21.30 8.88
C VAL A 734 -0.34 21.96 7.51
N ILE A 735 0.75 21.80 6.78
CA ILE A 735 0.86 22.24 5.39
C ILE A 735 1.20 21.03 4.54
N LYS A 736 0.39 20.78 3.51
CA LYS A 736 0.64 19.75 2.52
C LYS A 736 0.99 20.43 1.20
N ARG A 737 2.17 20.14 0.66
CA ARG A 737 2.66 20.70 -0.59
C ARG A 737 2.77 19.61 -1.65
N ARG A 738 2.21 19.85 -2.84
CA ARG A 738 2.36 18.92 -3.98
C ARG A 738 3.62 19.15 -4.83
N ARG A 739 4.31 20.29 -4.67
CA ARG A 739 5.54 20.62 -5.41
C ARG A 739 6.75 20.68 -4.48
N LYS A 740 7.92 20.26 -4.98
CA LYS A 740 9.23 20.29 -4.30
C LYS A 740 9.76 21.72 -4.14
N THR A 741 9.08 22.56 -3.37
CA THR A 741 9.64 23.84 -2.91
C THR A 741 10.08 23.69 -1.46
N THR A 742 11.39 23.70 -1.24
CA THR A 742 11.97 23.64 0.11
C THR A 742 11.80 25.01 0.78
N PHE A 743 11.27 25.02 2.00
CA PHE A 743 11.53 26.16 2.89
C PHE A 743 12.99 26.08 3.31
N SER A 744 13.71 27.20 3.33
CA SER A 744 15.02 27.21 3.98
C SER A 744 14.83 26.93 5.47
N ASP A 745 15.77 26.20 6.08
CA ASP A 745 15.74 25.91 7.52
C ASP A 745 15.59 27.19 8.36
N ASN A 746 16.24 28.28 7.91
CA ASN A 746 16.13 29.60 8.53
C ASN A 746 14.68 30.13 8.55
N THR A 747 13.90 29.88 7.51
CA THR A 747 12.49 30.30 7.43
C THR A 747 11.64 29.54 8.44
N VAL A 748 11.82 28.23 8.55
CA VAL A 748 11.09 27.39 9.51
C VAL A 748 11.47 27.75 10.95
N GLN A 749 12.76 27.97 11.21
CA GLN A 749 13.24 28.39 12.54
C GLN A 749 12.68 29.77 12.95
N LYS A 750 12.66 30.75 12.04
CA LYS A 750 12.04 32.06 12.29
C LYS A 750 10.54 31.95 12.57
N PHE A 751 9.85 31.07 11.85
CA PHE A 751 8.43 30.81 12.05
C PHE A 751 8.15 30.18 13.43
N LEU A 752 8.94 29.17 13.81
CA LEU A 752 8.84 28.51 15.12
C LEU A 752 9.13 29.47 16.27
N ALA A 753 10.16 30.31 16.14
CA ALA A 753 10.50 31.31 17.17
C ALA A 753 9.37 32.32 17.42
N LYS A 754 8.57 32.64 16.39
CA LYS A 754 7.42 33.54 16.48
C LYS A 754 6.12 32.87 16.96
N SER A 755 6.08 31.53 17.01
CA SER A 755 4.87 30.76 17.30
C SER A 755 5.00 29.91 18.58
N PRO A 756 5.18 30.51 19.77
CA PRO A 756 5.55 29.77 20.99
C PRO A 756 4.49 28.79 21.50
N LYS A 757 3.24 28.89 21.04
CA LYS A 757 2.15 27.96 21.40
C LYS A 757 1.98 26.80 20.42
N LEU A 758 2.78 26.76 19.35
CA LEU A 758 2.68 25.76 18.31
C LEU A 758 3.32 24.45 18.79
N VAL A 759 2.48 23.49 19.15
CA VAL A 759 2.88 22.16 19.66
C VAL A 759 3.32 21.25 18.53
N SER A 760 2.75 21.42 17.33
CA SER A 760 2.97 20.52 16.20
C SER A 760 2.99 21.28 14.88
N ILE A 761 4.07 21.11 14.11
CA ILE A 761 4.12 21.41 12.67
C ILE A 761 4.27 20.11 11.91
N LYS A 762 3.43 19.91 10.89
CA LYS A 762 3.63 18.84 9.90
C LYS A 762 3.70 19.45 8.50
N ILE A 763 4.85 19.33 7.86
CA ILE A 763 5.06 19.66 6.45
C ILE A 763 5.02 18.34 5.69
N VAL A 764 4.01 18.16 4.83
CA VAL A 764 3.75 16.92 4.06
C VAL A 764 4.12 17.12 2.60
#